data_AF-J4UGU9-F1
#
_entry.id   AF-J4UGU9-F1
#
_cell.length_a   1.000
_cell.length_b   1.000
_cell.length_c   1.000
_cell.angle_alpha   90.00
_cell.angle_beta   90.00
_cell.angle_gamma   90.00
#
_symmetry.space_group_name_H-M   'P 1'
#
loop_
_entity.id
_entity.type
_entity.pdbx_description
1 polymer ?
#
loop_
_entity_poly.entity_id
_entity_poly.type
_entity_poly.pdbx_seq_one_letter_code
_entity_poly.pdbx_strand_id
1 'polypeptide(L)'
;MEKYDKLPIFYKNYKAKENETLYEHTANLLENLEELSKIINLEYKDLIEEACIYHDLGKINPLFQKRLENKKKFDDSKEIGHNIISTYLAKKFLDNYDSNDRNIILYAILNHHNYVDNFETISEKKELLQENLKKIALEIFNDSQADFFKDIGARELSKIGDLRSRANKKSILVKGFLHKCDYAASAYSKVESPNVHLKNRLEILKERFKNNSKSKDWNDMQKFAKLNSCSNMILIGSTGLGKTEASLLWIGDSKGFYVLPLKTAINAMYKRIKYDLFPQDFESNLGLLHGELENIYLENSQSTNTSEETEESMKFWEYYSLTRNMSLPLTISTPDQIFRFAFRYSSYELQLATYSYSKIVLDEIQAYSPDILATLIYSLKMIDMVGGKFAITTATLPPFFKDLLQNGSENPIKYVEKVFLNDKIRHRVKLNHKAIDIDEIKNFIEEKYNQESMKILIVLNKVKVAQDTYRSLKSWMNENDLDVEINLLHSKFTVQDRNEKEDMILKDGDTSCQKNVIWISTQVVEASLDIDFDYLFTELSDVSALLQRLGRCNRKGLKSTNEFNCFVYTEINDGLFKVFTTKNANSSKGIIFKSLFELSKSALLEWENQNTDGLMSEKDKNDMIDKYFTMEKIKEYDELYGSNYIAYLSEYNKMYNHLENIMPDTKKQSDVIKEFRNIISVRVIPMSIYEDKQENIIEIIDEIEEKRKLIGKKVDREEKQKLRIDILRLKDKFKQFTLNISLYELGPYRGICVVDNEKIIISNLKYNKEYGLLREKEEDTGGKFI
;
A
#
# COMPACT_ATOMS: atom_id res chain seq x y z
N MET A 1 17.75 43.45 3.17
CA MET A 1 16.39 43.31 3.72
C MET A 1 16.28 41.90 4.24
N GLU A 2 16.06 41.73 5.54
CA GLU A 2 15.90 40.39 6.13
C GLU A 2 14.63 39.74 5.52
N LYS A 3 14.73 38.46 5.15
CA LYS A 3 13.72 37.76 4.33
C LYS A 3 12.40 37.52 5.10
N TYR A 4 12.40 37.69 6.43
CA TYR A 4 11.25 37.49 7.33
C TYR A 4 11.32 38.43 8.54
N ASP A 5 10.46 39.46 8.58
CA ASP A 5 10.41 40.44 9.69
C ASP A 5 9.94 39.84 11.03
N LYS A 6 9.28 38.67 11.00
CA LYS A 6 8.77 37.97 12.20
C LYS A 6 9.79 37.05 12.89
N LEU A 7 10.90 36.69 12.23
CA LEU A 7 11.84 35.69 12.76
C LEU A 7 12.74 36.33 13.84
N PRO A 8 12.84 35.76 15.06
CA PRO A 8 13.62 36.40 16.12
C PRO A 8 15.12 36.47 15.78
N ILE A 9 15.67 37.69 15.75
CA ILE A 9 17.08 37.93 15.35
C ILE A 9 18.07 37.16 16.25
N PHE A 10 17.73 36.96 17.52
CA PHE A 10 18.60 36.24 18.46
C PHE A 10 18.81 34.76 18.09
N TYR A 11 17.98 34.18 17.21
CA TYR A 11 18.18 32.82 16.69
C TYR A 11 19.53 32.66 15.96
N LYS A 12 20.11 33.75 15.44
CA LYS A 12 21.44 33.72 14.79
C LYS A 12 22.56 33.32 15.75
N ASN A 13 22.35 33.49 17.06
CA ASN A 13 23.35 33.21 18.08
C ASN A 13 23.35 31.75 18.54
N TYR A 14 22.38 30.93 18.09
CA TYR A 14 22.20 29.56 18.57
C TYR A 14 22.21 28.57 17.40
N LYS A 15 22.77 27.39 17.63
CA LYS A 15 22.83 26.34 16.62
C LYS A 15 21.62 25.41 16.70
N ALA A 16 21.03 25.10 15.55
CA ALA A 16 20.04 24.03 15.41
C ALA A 16 20.71 22.66 15.23
N LYS A 17 21.81 22.64 14.46
CA LYS A 17 22.68 21.48 14.18
C LYS A 17 24.14 21.94 14.12
N GLU A 18 25.10 21.01 14.03
CA GLU A 18 26.53 21.33 14.07
C GLU A 18 26.95 22.45 13.08
N ASN A 19 26.32 22.46 11.90
CA ASN A 19 26.64 23.32 10.76
C ASN A 19 25.50 24.29 10.37
N GLU A 20 24.45 24.42 11.17
CA GLU A 20 23.25 25.21 10.82
C GLU A 20 22.73 25.95 12.05
N THR A 21 22.55 27.26 11.92
CA THR A 21 21.95 28.10 12.97
C THR A 21 20.45 27.87 13.08
N LEU A 22 19.87 28.24 14.22
CA LEU A 22 18.43 28.21 14.41
C LEU A 22 17.73 29.15 13.42
N TYR A 23 18.35 30.29 13.11
CA TYR A 23 17.81 31.25 12.14
C TYR A 23 17.76 30.65 10.72
N GLU A 24 18.85 30.03 10.26
CA GLU A 24 18.93 29.41 8.93
C GLU A 24 17.92 28.25 8.79
N HIS A 25 17.86 27.36 9.78
CA HIS A 25 16.91 26.23 9.77
C HIS A 25 15.46 26.72 9.71
N THR A 26 15.08 27.64 10.60
CA THR A 26 13.71 28.17 10.62
C THR A 26 13.38 28.99 9.37
N ALA A 27 14.33 29.75 8.82
CA ALA A 27 14.13 30.46 7.55
C ALA A 27 13.89 29.49 6.39
N ASN A 28 14.62 28.37 6.33
CA ASN A 28 14.39 27.31 5.34
C ASN A 28 13.00 26.66 5.52
N LEU A 29 12.54 26.46 6.75
CA LEU A 29 11.17 25.99 7.04
C LEU A 29 10.11 26.93 6.46
N LEU A 30 10.27 28.23 6.72
CA LEU A 30 9.34 29.27 6.27
C LEU A 30 9.36 29.43 4.74
N GLU A 31 10.53 29.28 4.10
CA GLU A 31 10.64 29.27 2.64
C GLU A 31 9.89 28.08 2.03
N ASN A 32 10.05 26.89 2.61
CA ASN A 32 9.25 25.73 2.22
C ASN A 32 7.74 25.95 2.43
N LEU A 33 7.34 26.58 3.53
CA LEU A 33 5.93 26.92 3.78
C LEU A 33 5.39 27.90 2.73
N GLU A 34 6.20 28.90 2.35
CA GLU A 34 5.84 29.89 1.34
C GLU A 34 5.73 29.25 -0.04
N GLU A 35 6.68 28.40 -0.42
CA GLU A 35 6.61 27.60 -1.66
C GLU A 35 5.37 26.72 -1.70
N LEU A 36 5.06 26.03 -0.60
CA LEU A 36 3.88 25.20 -0.50
C LEU A 36 2.60 26.03 -0.68
N SER A 37 2.52 27.23 -0.08
CA SER A 37 1.36 28.12 -0.20
C SER A 37 1.12 28.65 -1.62
N LYS A 38 2.14 28.60 -2.50
CA LYS A 38 1.98 28.92 -3.94
C LYS A 38 1.39 27.75 -4.72
N ILE A 39 1.51 26.53 -4.21
CA ILE A 39 1.06 25.30 -4.88
C ILE A 39 -0.35 24.91 -4.42
N ILE A 40 -0.65 25.11 -3.14
CA ILE A 40 -1.91 24.67 -2.51
C ILE A 40 -2.57 25.80 -1.74
N ASN A 41 -3.89 25.73 -1.59
CA ASN A 41 -4.61 26.59 -0.67
C ASN A 41 -4.37 26.13 0.78
N LEU A 42 -3.48 26.82 1.49
CA LEU A 42 -3.07 26.45 2.83
C LEU A 42 -4.00 27.05 3.89
N GLU A 43 -4.94 26.26 4.39
CA GLU A 43 -5.76 26.65 5.54
C GLU A 43 -4.88 26.84 6.79
N TYR A 44 -5.21 27.84 7.62
CA TYR A 44 -4.52 28.11 8.89
C TYR A 44 -3.04 28.46 8.77
N LYS A 45 -2.62 29.05 7.64
CA LYS A 45 -1.22 29.46 7.37
C LYS A 45 -0.59 30.22 8.54
N ASP A 46 -1.31 31.16 9.15
CA ASP A 46 -0.79 31.95 10.27
C ASP A 46 -0.39 31.08 11.46
N LEU A 47 -1.23 30.12 11.87
CA LEU A 47 -0.91 29.20 12.97
C LEU A 47 0.26 28.26 12.63
N ILE A 48 0.35 27.83 11.36
CA ILE A 48 1.46 26.99 10.88
C ILE A 48 2.76 27.80 10.93
N GLU A 49 2.74 29.07 10.52
CA GLU A 49 3.88 29.97 10.56
C GLU A 49 4.40 30.12 12.00
N GLU A 50 3.53 30.41 12.97
CA GLU A 50 3.91 30.50 14.39
C GLU A 50 4.48 29.19 14.93
N ALA A 51 3.85 28.05 14.58
CA ALA A 51 4.37 26.74 14.96
C ALA A 51 5.77 26.51 14.38
N CYS A 52 6.01 26.85 13.11
CA CYS A 52 7.31 26.76 12.47
C CYS A 52 8.37 27.66 13.13
N ILE A 53 8.01 28.89 13.50
CA ILE A 53 8.94 29.83 14.14
C ILE A 53 9.40 29.31 15.51
N TYR A 54 8.48 28.75 16.29
CA TYR A 54 8.74 28.44 17.70
C TYR A 54 8.94 26.95 18.01
N HIS A 55 8.79 26.02 17.06
CA HIS A 55 8.90 24.58 17.36
C HIS A 55 10.24 24.17 17.99
N ASP A 56 11.33 24.77 17.54
CA ASP A 56 12.70 24.47 17.97
C ASP A 56 13.27 25.49 18.96
N LEU A 57 12.45 26.42 19.48
CA LEU A 57 12.88 27.50 20.38
C LEU A 57 13.64 26.98 21.61
N GLY A 58 13.30 25.80 22.10
CA GLY A 58 13.94 25.12 23.22
C GLY A 58 15.39 24.71 22.96
N LYS A 59 15.87 24.71 21.70
CA LYS A 59 17.29 24.47 21.38
C LYS A 59 18.21 25.58 21.88
N ILE A 60 17.68 26.76 22.25
CA ILE A 60 18.47 27.82 22.90
C ILE A 60 18.96 27.42 24.30
N ASN A 61 18.45 26.31 24.87
CA ASN A 61 18.87 25.81 26.17
C ASN A 61 20.41 25.66 26.22
N PRO A 62 21.09 26.29 27.20
CA PRO A 62 22.54 26.17 27.37
C PRO A 62 23.04 24.71 27.45
N LEU A 63 22.23 23.79 27.99
CA LEU A 63 22.57 22.37 28.04
C LEU A 63 22.57 21.74 26.63
N PHE A 64 21.59 22.07 25.80
CA PHE A 64 21.52 21.62 24.41
C PHE A 64 22.71 22.14 23.59
N GLN A 65 23.03 23.43 23.70
CA GLN A 65 24.15 24.04 22.97
C GLN A 65 25.49 23.41 23.37
N LYS A 66 25.75 23.24 24.69
CA LYS A 66 26.95 22.56 25.19
C LYS A 66 27.02 21.10 24.72
N ARG A 67 25.89 20.41 24.64
CA ARG A 67 25.86 19.03 24.13
C ARG A 67 26.26 18.98 22.66
N LEU A 68 25.75 19.90 21.85
CA LEU A 68 26.04 19.99 20.43
C LEU A 68 27.53 20.31 20.18
N GLU A 69 28.10 21.24 20.94
CA GLU A 69 29.54 21.58 20.87
C GLU A 69 30.43 20.39 21.25
N ASN A 70 30.07 19.65 22.29
CA ASN A 70 30.85 18.52 22.80
C ASN A 70 30.55 17.19 22.10
N LYS A 71 29.65 17.17 21.11
CA LYS A 71 29.17 15.96 20.40
C LYS A 71 28.74 14.83 21.34
N LYS A 72 28.13 15.18 22.47
CA LYS A 72 27.65 14.22 23.48
C LYS A 72 26.22 13.76 23.16
N LYS A 73 25.82 12.62 23.74
CA LYS A 73 24.43 12.13 23.70
C LYS A 73 23.56 12.88 24.72
N PHE A 74 22.25 12.88 24.49
CA PHE A 74 21.23 13.42 25.40
C PHE A 74 21.34 12.76 26.78
N ASP A 75 21.42 13.57 27.84
CA ASP A 75 21.47 13.09 29.24
C ASP A 75 20.10 13.29 29.91
N ASP A 76 19.33 12.22 29.98
CA ASP A 76 17.95 12.20 30.49
C ASP A 76 17.83 12.50 31.99
N SER A 77 18.96 12.53 32.72
CA SER A 77 19.01 12.94 34.13
C SER A 77 19.14 14.45 34.33
N LYS A 78 19.55 15.20 33.29
CA LYS A 78 19.86 16.64 33.36
C LYS A 78 19.10 17.47 32.34
N GLU A 79 18.70 16.87 31.24
CA GLU A 79 18.09 17.55 30.10
C GLU A 79 16.62 17.15 29.94
N ILE A 80 15.83 18.09 29.44
CA ILE A 80 14.47 17.84 28.95
C ILE A 80 14.45 18.01 27.43
N GLY A 81 13.58 17.25 26.76
CA GLY A 81 13.37 17.36 25.32
C GLY A 81 13.10 18.80 24.89
N HIS A 82 13.73 19.25 23.81
CA HIS A 82 13.64 20.64 23.36
C HIS A 82 12.22 21.01 22.92
N ASN A 83 11.42 20.05 22.44
CA ASN A 83 10.00 20.22 22.13
C ASN A 83 9.16 20.64 23.34
N ILE A 84 9.40 20.02 24.51
CA ILE A 84 8.73 20.38 25.76
C ILE A 84 9.14 21.80 26.16
N ILE A 85 10.44 22.11 26.16
CA ILE A 85 10.95 23.44 26.51
C ILE A 85 10.38 24.51 25.55
N SER A 86 10.37 24.22 24.25
CA SER A 86 9.82 25.11 23.21
C SER A 86 8.37 25.47 23.48
N THR A 87 7.57 24.51 23.93
CA THR A 87 6.15 24.73 24.26
C THR A 87 5.97 25.79 25.35
N TYR A 88 6.73 25.70 26.44
CA TYR A 88 6.65 26.67 27.53
C TYR A 88 7.17 28.05 27.12
N LEU A 89 8.26 28.10 26.35
CA LEU A 89 8.82 29.37 25.88
C LEU A 89 7.93 30.04 24.84
N ALA A 90 7.36 29.27 23.91
CA ALA A 90 6.53 29.78 22.81
C ALA A 90 5.27 30.49 23.32
N LYS A 91 4.70 30.04 24.43
CA LYS A 91 3.46 30.61 24.98
C LYS A 91 3.52 32.14 25.15
N LYS A 92 4.65 32.69 25.61
CA LYS A 92 4.81 34.15 25.80
C LYS A 92 4.71 34.97 24.52
N PHE A 93 4.94 34.33 23.37
CA PHE A 93 4.87 34.98 22.06
C PHE A 93 3.50 34.82 21.39
N LEU A 94 2.59 34.05 22.00
CA LEU A 94 1.28 33.69 21.43
C LEU A 94 0.10 34.37 22.14
N ASP A 95 0.35 35.44 22.91
CA ASP A 95 -0.70 36.15 23.68
C ASP A 95 -1.76 36.83 22.79
N ASN A 96 -1.41 37.12 21.53
CA ASN A 96 -2.32 37.73 20.56
C ASN A 96 -3.33 36.73 19.95
N TYR A 97 -3.16 35.42 20.18
CA TYR A 97 -4.06 34.38 19.69
C TYR A 97 -5.09 33.99 20.76
N ASP A 98 -6.29 33.61 20.33
CA ASP A 98 -7.30 33.09 21.26
C ASP A 98 -6.84 31.77 21.89
N SER A 99 -7.48 31.39 23.00
CA SER A 99 -7.06 30.24 23.78
C SER A 99 -7.08 28.91 23.00
N ASN A 100 -7.99 28.73 22.05
CA ASN A 100 -8.07 27.47 21.29
C ASN A 100 -6.94 27.41 20.26
N ASP A 101 -6.72 28.50 19.53
CA ASP A 101 -5.69 28.61 18.50
C ASP A 101 -4.29 28.49 19.12
N ARG A 102 -4.07 29.18 20.24
CA ARG A 102 -2.83 29.04 21.02
C ARG A 102 -2.61 27.59 21.46
N ASN A 103 -3.63 26.92 21.99
CA ASN A 103 -3.50 25.51 22.41
C ASN A 103 -3.16 24.58 21.25
N ILE A 104 -3.66 24.86 20.04
CA ILE A 104 -3.33 24.08 18.84
C ILE A 104 -1.86 24.28 18.43
N ILE A 105 -1.37 25.51 18.42
CA ILE A 105 0.05 25.81 18.14
C ILE A 105 0.93 25.11 19.18
N LEU A 106 0.62 25.28 20.47
CA LEU A 106 1.35 24.63 21.56
C LEU A 106 1.31 23.11 21.48
N TYR A 107 0.18 22.51 21.09
CA TYR A 107 0.07 21.07 20.86
C TYR A 107 0.98 20.58 19.73
N ALA A 108 1.03 21.32 18.62
CA ALA A 108 1.90 21.02 17.49
C ALA A 108 3.38 21.11 17.87
N ILE A 109 3.78 22.18 18.57
CA ILE A 109 5.14 22.37 19.10
C ILE A 109 5.48 21.27 20.11
N LEU A 110 4.57 20.91 21.01
CA LEU A 110 4.85 19.88 22.02
C LEU A 110 5.14 18.53 21.38
N ASN A 111 4.39 18.16 20.34
CA ASN A 111 4.41 16.81 19.76
C ASN A 111 5.09 16.73 18.39
N HIS A 112 5.97 17.70 18.04
CA HIS A 112 6.76 17.61 16.81
C HIS A 112 7.87 16.54 16.87
N HIS A 113 8.21 16.11 18.09
CA HIS A 113 9.03 14.92 18.35
C HIS A 113 8.37 14.03 19.41
N ASN A 114 8.41 12.72 19.17
CA ASN A 114 7.79 11.70 20.02
C ASN A 114 8.81 10.66 20.48
N TYR A 115 9.95 11.12 21.02
CA TYR A 115 10.95 10.21 21.61
C TYR A 115 10.47 9.55 22.91
N VAL A 116 9.62 10.27 23.64
CA VAL A 116 9.00 9.90 24.91
C VAL A 116 7.53 10.33 24.89
N ASP A 117 6.73 9.88 25.87
CA ASP A 117 5.43 10.51 26.10
C ASP A 117 5.64 11.89 26.74
N ASN A 118 5.36 12.94 25.98
CA ASN A 118 5.62 14.31 26.38
C ASN A 118 4.78 14.74 27.60
N PHE A 119 3.54 14.24 27.72
CA PHE A 119 2.66 14.60 28.83
C PHE A 119 3.08 13.90 30.13
N GLU A 120 3.46 12.62 30.04
CA GLU A 120 4.03 11.87 31.16
C GLU A 120 5.34 12.51 31.63
N THR A 121 6.24 12.86 30.71
CA THR A 121 7.52 13.52 31.02
C THR A 121 7.33 14.85 31.75
N ILE A 122 6.36 15.68 31.33
CA ILE A 122 6.03 16.94 32.03
C ILE A 122 5.58 16.67 33.48
N SER A 123 4.84 15.59 33.70
CA SER A 123 4.31 15.24 35.02
C SER A 123 5.39 14.65 35.94
N GLU A 124 6.24 13.75 35.44
CA GLU A 124 7.25 13.04 36.22
C GLU A 124 8.50 13.90 36.48
N LYS A 125 8.95 14.66 35.47
CA LYS A 125 10.21 15.43 35.52
C LYS A 125 9.99 16.92 35.76
N LYS A 126 8.96 17.24 36.53
CA LYS A 126 8.52 18.61 36.78
C LYS A 126 9.62 19.52 37.33
N GLU A 127 10.38 19.01 38.32
CA GLU A 127 11.48 19.74 38.96
C GLU A 127 12.61 20.03 37.96
N LEU A 128 13.01 19.02 37.19
CA LEU A 128 14.07 19.15 36.18
C LEU A 128 13.68 20.14 35.06
N LEU A 129 12.42 20.11 34.64
CA LEU A 129 11.88 21.08 33.68
C LEU A 129 11.95 22.52 34.24
N GLN A 130 11.61 22.72 35.51
CA GLN A 130 11.76 24.03 36.16
C GLN A 130 13.21 24.50 36.20
N GLU A 131 14.15 23.61 36.52
CA GLU A 131 15.58 23.94 36.52
C GLU A 131 16.07 24.36 35.13
N ASN A 132 15.68 23.62 34.09
CA ASN A 132 16.03 23.92 32.70
C ASN A 132 15.47 25.29 32.26
N LEU A 133 14.19 25.57 32.56
CA LEU A 133 13.56 26.86 32.22
C LEU A 133 14.16 28.03 33.00
N LYS A 134 14.46 27.87 34.29
CA LYS A 134 15.14 28.91 35.10
C LYS A 134 16.52 29.22 34.56
N LYS A 135 17.26 28.19 34.14
CA LYS A 135 18.58 28.38 33.53
C LYS A 135 18.51 29.21 32.26
N ILE A 136 17.50 28.96 31.41
CA ILE A 136 17.25 29.76 30.21
C ILE A 136 16.89 31.20 30.60
N ALA A 137 15.99 31.40 31.56
CA ALA A 137 15.60 32.72 32.05
C ALA A 137 16.81 33.56 32.48
N LEU A 138 17.71 32.95 33.26
CA LEU A 138 18.91 33.59 33.80
C LEU A 138 20.01 33.82 32.75
N GLU A 139 20.40 32.77 32.00
CA GLU A 139 21.57 32.82 31.11
C GLU A 139 21.27 33.44 29.74
N ILE A 140 20.00 33.44 29.30
CA ILE A 140 19.61 33.88 27.96
C ILE A 140 18.84 35.20 28.00
N PHE A 141 17.83 35.30 28.88
CA PHE A 141 16.96 36.48 28.96
C PHE A 141 17.38 37.50 30.02
N ASN A 142 18.41 37.21 30.82
CA ASN A 142 18.84 38.02 31.98
C ASN A 142 17.68 38.38 32.93
N ASP A 143 16.66 37.52 33.01
CA ASP A 143 15.47 37.75 33.81
C ASP A 143 15.38 36.68 34.90
N SER A 144 15.81 37.05 36.11
CA SER A 144 15.76 36.19 37.29
C SER A 144 14.36 36.03 37.88
N GLN A 145 13.39 36.85 37.45
CA GLN A 145 11.99 36.79 37.90
C GLN A 145 11.06 36.12 36.89
N ALA A 146 11.49 35.90 35.64
CA ALA A 146 10.71 35.19 34.63
C ALA A 146 10.40 33.76 35.06
N ASP A 147 9.13 33.51 35.39
CA ASP A 147 8.61 32.19 35.71
C ASP A 147 7.84 31.60 34.52
N PHE A 148 8.59 31.09 33.53
CA PHE A 148 8.02 30.41 32.35
C PHE A 148 7.17 29.18 32.74
N PHE A 149 7.31 28.68 33.97
CA PHE A 149 6.58 27.51 34.45
C PHE A 149 5.16 27.84 34.91
N LYS A 150 4.90 29.08 35.35
CA LYS A 150 3.54 29.54 35.70
C LYS A 150 2.65 29.76 34.49
N ASP A 151 3.23 29.84 33.30
CA ASP A 151 2.49 30.20 32.09
C ASP A 151 1.55 29.07 31.67
N ILE A 152 1.94 27.78 31.70
CA ILE A 152 1.05 26.66 31.36
C ILE A 152 0.63 25.89 32.62
N GLY A 153 -0.59 26.17 33.10
CA GLY A 153 -1.18 25.48 34.23
C GLY A 153 -1.77 24.09 33.88
N ALA A 154 -2.05 23.28 34.89
CA ALA A 154 -2.58 21.90 34.72
C ALA A 154 -3.88 21.84 33.88
N ARG A 155 -4.78 22.83 34.01
CA ARG A 155 -6.01 22.91 33.23
C ARG A 155 -5.76 23.13 31.73
N GLU A 156 -4.79 23.97 31.40
CA GLU A 156 -4.45 24.26 30.00
C GLU A 156 -3.68 23.10 29.39
N LEU A 157 -2.76 22.49 30.14
CA LEU A 157 -2.08 21.25 29.71
C LEU A 157 -3.09 20.12 29.45
N SER A 158 -4.14 20.00 30.26
CA SER A 158 -5.25 19.07 30.00
C SER A 158 -5.96 19.36 28.68
N LYS A 159 -6.27 20.63 28.39
CA LYS A 159 -6.90 21.02 27.12
C LYS A 159 -6.00 20.75 25.91
N ILE A 160 -4.70 20.99 26.04
CA ILE A 160 -3.69 20.62 25.03
C ILE A 160 -3.65 19.09 24.88
N GLY A 161 -3.73 18.34 25.98
CA GLY A 161 -3.82 16.88 25.99
C GLY A 161 -5.09 16.34 25.32
N ASP A 162 -6.22 17.02 25.48
CA ASP A 162 -7.49 16.65 24.86
C ASP A 162 -7.41 16.69 23.33
N LEU A 163 -6.55 17.53 22.74
CA LEU A 163 -6.30 17.55 21.29
C LEU A 163 -5.63 16.26 20.78
N ARG A 164 -4.95 15.51 21.65
CA ARG A 164 -4.39 14.19 21.31
C ARG A 164 -5.49 13.17 21.06
N SER A 165 -6.54 13.15 21.90
CA SER A 165 -7.61 12.15 21.84
C SER A 165 -8.79 12.60 20.97
N ARG A 166 -9.04 13.91 20.87
CA ARG A 166 -10.10 14.54 20.05
C ARG A 166 -9.52 15.52 19.04
N ALA A 167 -8.61 15.01 18.21
CA ALA A 167 -8.00 15.81 17.16
C ALA A 167 -9.07 16.29 16.17
N ASN A 168 -9.01 17.57 15.81
CA ASN A 168 -9.88 18.17 14.80
C ASN A 168 -9.08 18.51 13.54
N LYS A 169 -9.77 18.91 12.46
CA LYS A 169 -9.12 19.31 11.20
C LYS A 169 -7.99 20.32 11.44
N LYS A 170 -8.25 21.38 12.22
CA LYS A 170 -7.28 22.45 12.48
C LYS A 170 -6.02 21.95 13.19
N SER A 171 -6.16 21.15 14.24
CA SER A 171 -5.00 20.60 14.97
C SER A 171 -4.16 19.63 14.14
N ILE A 172 -4.82 18.82 13.31
CA ILE A 172 -4.16 17.88 12.39
C ILE A 172 -3.36 18.63 11.33
N LEU A 173 -3.97 19.64 10.68
CA LEU A 173 -3.30 20.40 9.64
C LEU A 173 -2.11 21.20 10.18
N VAL A 174 -2.26 21.87 11.33
CA VAL A 174 -1.16 22.67 11.91
C VAL A 174 0.06 21.79 12.24
N LYS A 175 -0.15 20.67 12.96
CA LYS A 175 0.94 19.74 13.29
C LYS A 175 1.50 19.04 12.06
N GLY A 176 0.64 18.61 11.13
CA GLY A 176 1.06 17.89 9.93
C GLY A 176 1.88 18.74 8.96
N PHE A 177 1.51 20.02 8.74
CA PHE A 177 2.29 20.94 7.91
C PHE A 177 3.59 21.38 8.60
N LEU A 178 3.61 21.54 9.93
CA LEU A 178 4.85 21.73 10.68
C LEU A 178 5.83 20.59 10.42
N HIS A 179 5.40 19.33 10.57
CA HIS A 179 6.25 18.17 10.25
C HIS A 179 6.72 18.18 8.80
N LYS A 180 5.83 18.53 7.86
CA LYS A 180 6.16 18.54 6.43
C LYS A 180 7.28 19.54 6.12
N CYS A 181 7.17 20.76 6.66
CA CYS A 181 8.19 21.80 6.49
C CYS A 181 9.49 21.45 7.22
N ASP A 182 9.41 20.94 8.47
CA ASP A 182 10.59 20.55 9.24
C ASP A 182 11.41 19.44 8.57
N TYR A 183 10.73 18.40 8.08
CA TYR A 183 11.40 17.30 7.41
C TYR A 183 12.00 17.73 6.07
N ALA A 184 11.31 18.58 5.31
CA ALA A 184 11.81 19.11 4.04
C ALA A 184 13.08 19.96 4.24
N ALA A 185 13.07 20.90 5.19
CA ALA A 185 14.25 21.73 5.47
C ALA A 185 15.40 20.90 6.04
N SER A 186 15.11 19.97 6.96
CA SER A 186 16.15 19.11 7.53
C SER A 186 16.83 18.21 6.50
N ALA A 187 16.13 17.83 5.44
CA ALA A 187 16.68 17.04 4.34
C ALA A 187 17.31 17.90 3.22
N TYR A 188 17.17 19.22 3.25
CA TYR A 188 17.43 20.13 2.12
C TYR A 188 16.73 19.65 0.84
N SER A 189 15.50 19.16 0.99
CA SER A 189 14.70 18.60 -0.10
C SER A 189 13.49 19.47 -0.38
N LYS A 190 12.98 19.40 -1.61
CA LYS A 190 11.77 20.11 -2.01
C LYS A 190 10.55 19.62 -1.21
N VAL A 191 9.79 20.56 -0.65
CA VAL A 191 8.60 20.25 0.15
C VAL A 191 7.50 19.57 -0.66
N GLU A 192 7.27 20.03 -1.89
CA GLU A 192 6.21 19.53 -2.78
C GLU A 192 6.52 19.90 -4.23
N SER A 193 6.33 18.97 -5.16
CA SER A 193 6.39 19.24 -6.60
C SER A 193 4.98 19.47 -7.15
N PRO A 194 4.73 20.60 -7.84
CA PRO A 194 3.40 20.91 -8.36
C PRO A 194 3.03 20.00 -9.54
N ASN A 195 1.79 19.53 -9.57
CA ASN A 195 1.26 18.80 -10.72
C ASN A 195 0.70 19.80 -11.75
N VAL A 196 1.46 20.16 -12.78
CA VAL A 196 1.05 21.22 -13.74
C VAL A 196 0.76 20.71 -15.16
N HIS A 197 0.98 19.42 -15.43
CA HIS A 197 0.98 18.90 -16.80
C HIS A 197 0.14 17.64 -17.02
N LEU A 198 -0.47 17.05 -15.99
CA LEU A 198 -1.21 15.79 -16.16
C LEU A 198 -2.38 15.95 -17.13
N LYS A 199 -3.17 17.01 -17.03
CA LYS A 199 -4.28 17.24 -17.99
C LYS A 199 -3.80 17.36 -19.42
N ASN A 200 -2.75 18.14 -19.66
CA ASN A 200 -2.20 18.32 -21.01
C ASN A 200 -1.68 16.99 -21.58
N ARG A 201 -0.98 16.19 -20.76
CA ARG A 201 -0.49 14.86 -21.15
C ARG A 201 -1.62 13.89 -21.48
N LEU A 202 -2.72 13.92 -20.72
CA LEU A 202 -3.90 13.12 -21.01
C LEU A 202 -4.55 13.53 -22.34
N GLU A 203 -4.61 14.83 -22.66
CA GLU A 203 -5.10 15.27 -23.97
C GLU A 203 -4.18 14.83 -25.13
N ILE A 204 -2.85 14.84 -24.94
CA ILE A 204 -1.90 14.27 -25.92
C ILE A 204 -2.12 12.76 -26.09
N LEU A 205 -2.31 12.03 -24.98
CA LEU A 205 -2.60 10.60 -25.00
C LEU A 205 -3.90 10.32 -25.78
N LYS A 206 -4.93 11.14 -25.59
CA LYS A 206 -6.18 11.05 -26.35
C LYS A 206 -5.95 11.20 -27.84
N GLU A 207 -5.16 12.19 -28.28
CA GLU A 207 -4.86 12.36 -29.72
C GLU A 207 -4.10 11.15 -30.31
N ARG A 208 -3.21 10.51 -29.54
CA ARG A 208 -2.57 9.25 -29.95
C ARG A 208 -3.59 8.13 -30.14
N PHE A 209 -4.58 8.02 -29.25
CA PHE A 209 -5.66 7.03 -29.40
C PHE A 209 -6.56 7.28 -30.61
N LYS A 210 -6.77 8.54 -31.02
CA LYS A 210 -7.53 8.84 -32.26
C LYS A 210 -6.83 8.33 -33.51
N ASN A 211 -5.51 8.35 -33.54
CA ASN A 211 -4.74 7.84 -34.68
C ASN A 211 -4.82 6.31 -34.78
N ASN A 212 -5.08 5.61 -33.67
CA ASN A 212 -5.11 4.15 -33.58
C ASN A 212 -6.53 3.54 -33.43
N SER A 213 -7.57 4.35 -33.25
CA SER A 213 -8.95 3.88 -33.00
C SER A 213 -10.01 4.81 -33.61
N LYS A 214 -11.21 4.29 -33.88
CA LYS A 214 -12.33 5.07 -34.47
C LYS A 214 -12.96 6.10 -33.51
N SER A 215 -12.57 6.16 -32.23
CA SER A 215 -13.18 7.09 -31.27
C SER A 215 -12.52 8.47 -31.36
N LYS A 216 -13.34 9.51 -31.60
CA LYS A 216 -12.87 10.90 -31.78
C LYS A 216 -12.69 11.68 -30.46
N ASP A 217 -13.10 11.14 -29.31
CA ASP A 217 -13.04 11.85 -28.02
C ASP A 217 -13.09 10.89 -26.82
N TRP A 218 -12.96 11.44 -25.61
CA TRP A 218 -13.20 10.74 -24.35
C TRP A 218 -14.62 10.14 -24.30
N ASN A 219 -14.75 8.94 -23.73
CA ASN A 219 -16.04 8.28 -23.54
C ASN A 219 -16.83 8.89 -22.37
N ASP A 220 -18.09 8.47 -22.20
CA ASP A 220 -18.99 9.04 -21.21
C ASP A 220 -18.52 8.86 -19.76
N MET A 221 -17.83 7.75 -19.48
CA MET A 221 -17.22 7.48 -18.17
C MET A 221 -16.10 8.48 -17.88
N GLN A 222 -15.19 8.64 -18.83
CA GLN A 222 -14.06 9.57 -18.75
C GLN A 222 -14.54 11.03 -18.65
N LYS A 223 -15.58 11.40 -19.39
CA LYS A 223 -16.23 12.72 -19.30
C LYS A 223 -16.87 12.96 -17.94
N PHE A 224 -17.62 11.98 -17.42
CA PHE A 224 -18.21 12.06 -16.09
C PHE A 224 -17.14 12.24 -15.00
N ALA A 225 -16.04 11.49 -15.11
CA ALA A 225 -14.92 11.59 -14.19
C ALA A 225 -14.27 12.99 -14.19
N LYS A 226 -14.03 13.54 -15.39
CA LYS A 226 -13.49 14.90 -15.58
C LYS A 226 -14.39 15.98 -15.00
N LEU A 227 -15.71 15.88 -15.21
CA LEU A 227 -16.70 16.88 -14.76
C LEU A 227 -16.85 16.92 -13.23
N ASN A 228 -16.64 15.80 -12.55
CA ASN A 228 -16.85 15.68 -11.11
C ASN A 228 -15.53 15.61 -10.32
N SER A 229 -14.46 16.22 -10.85
CA SER A 229 -13.12 16.20 -10.26
C SER A 229 -13.00 16.90 -8.89
N CYS A 230 -14.02 17.66 -8.45
CA CYS A 230 -14.05 18.35 -7.15
C CYS A 230 -14.84 17.60 -6.07
N SER A 231 -15.44 16.45 -6.40
CA SER A 231 -16.27 15.65 -5.49
C SER A 231 -15.66 14.27 -5.25
N ASN A 232 -15.99 13.65 -4.12
CA ASN A 232 -15.74 12.22 -3.97
C ASN A 232 -16.58 11.45 -5.00
N MET A 233 -16.07 10.32 -5.47
CA MET A 233 -16.66 9.61 -6.61
C MET A 233 -16.70 8.10 -6.38
N ILE A 234 -17.78 7.48 -6.84
CA ILE A 234 -17.86 6.03 -7.08
C ILE A 234 -18.12 5.82 -8.57
N LEU A 235 -17.19 5.15 -9.24
CA LEU A 235 -17.23 4.90 -10.67
C LEU A 235 -17.26 3.39 -10.93
N ILE A 236 -18.42 2.89 -11.31
CA ILE A 236 -18.62 1.46 -11.62
C ILE A 236 -18.62 1.30 -13.12
N GLY A 237 -17.72 0.45 -13.63
CA GLY A 237 -17.38 0.43 -15.04
C GLY A 237 -16.91 -0.93 -15.55
N SER A 238 -17.57 -1.45 -16.59
CA SER A 238 -17.13 -2.70 -17.26
C SER A 238 -15.66 -2.65 -17.64
N THR A 239 -14.99 -3.81 -17.54
CA THR A 239 -13.56 -3.91 -17.87
C THR A 239 -13.31 -3.49 -19.32
N GLY A 240 -12.29 -2.67 -19.55
CA GLY A 240 -11.94 -2.16 -20.88
C GLY A 240 -12.54 -0.80 -21.24
N LEU A 241 -13.40 -0.21 -20.41
CA LEU A 241 -13.96 1.14 -20.63
C LEU A 241 -12.99 2.30 -20.31
N GLY A 242 -11.71 2.01 -20.03
CA GLY A 242 -10.72 3.05 -19.71
C GLY A 242 -10.91 3.66 -18.31
N LYS A 243 -11.18 2.83 -17.30
CA LYS A 243 -11.28 3.26 -15.88
C LYS A 243 -10.02 3.99 -15.42
N THR A 244 -8.84 3.51 -15.81
CA THR A 244 -7.56 4.16 -15.48
C THR A 244 -7.50 5.60 -16.01
N GLU A 245 -7.83 5.82 -17.28
CA GLU A 245 -7.90 7.16 -17.87
C GLU A 245 -8.94 8.04 -17.17
N ALA A 246 -10.11 7.49 -16.84
CA ALA A 246 -11.14 8.21 -16.09
C ALA A 246 -10.64 8.65 -14.71
N SER A 247 -9.97 7.77 -13.97
CA SER A 247 -9.34 8.07 -12.68
C SER A 247 -8.27 9.16 -12.79
N LEU A 248 -7.41 9.10 -13.81
CA LEU A 248 -6.38 10.12 -14.05
C LEU A 248 -6.98 11.48 -14.44
N LEU A 249 -8.06 11.49 -15.23
CA LEU A 249 -8.83 12.71 -15.56
C LEU A 249 -9.50 13.31 -14.32
N TRP A 250 -10.00 12.48 -13.41
CA TRP A 250 -10.58 12.92 -12.14
C TRP A 250 -9.51 13.52 -11.20
N ILE A 251 -8.31 12.92 -11.15
CA ILE A 251 -7.16 13.50 -10.45
C ILE A 251 -6.84 14.88 -11.05
N GLY A 252 -6.62 14.95 -12.37
CA GLY A 252 -6.24 16.17 -13.06
C GLY A 252 -4.91 16.74 -12.56
N ASP A 253 -4.79 18.07 -12.48
CA ASP A 253 -3.55 18.75 -12.06
C ASP A 253 -3.47 18.88 -10.52
N SER A 254 -4.14 17.99 -9.79
CA SER A 254 -4.05 17.90 -8.33
C SER A 254 -2.98 16.87 -7.94
N LYS A 255 -2.49 16.95 -6.70
CA LYS A 255 -1.68 15.87 -6.14
C LYS A 255 -2.51 14.59 -6.09
N GLY A 256 -1.99 13.51 -6.66
CA GLY A 256 -2.70 12.26 -6.88
C GLY A 256 -2.03 11.07 -6.21
N PHE A 257 -2.83 10.20 -5.60
CA PHE A 257 -2.41 8.86 -5.19
C PHE A 257 -3.29 7.83 -5.90
N TYR A 258 -2.68 6.81 -6.50
CA TYR A 258 -3.39 5.70 -7.12
C TYR A 258 -3.07 4.43 -6.35
N VAL A 259 -4.08 3.84 -5.70
CA VAL A 259 -3.92 2.69 -4.83
C VAL A 259 -4.53 1.47 -5.49
N LEU A 260 -3.75 0.38 -5.56
CA LEU A 260 -4.20 -0.91 -6.08
C LEU A 260 -3.94 -2.02 -5.05
N PRO A 261 -4.73 -3.10 -5.03
CA PRO A 261 -4.60 -4.15 -4.02
C PRO A 261 -3.34 -5.00 -4.16
N LEU A 262 -2.86 -5.21 -5.38
CA LEU A 262 -1.74 -6.11 -5.66
C LEU A 262 -0.48 -5.39 -6.12
N LYS A 263 0.67 -5.84 -5.62
CA LYS A 263 1.99 -5.34 -6.03
C LYS A 263 2.23 -5.46 -7.54
N THR A 264 1.83 -6.56 -8.15
CA THR A 264 1.98 -6.77 -9.59
C THR A 264 1.18 -5.74 -10.39
N ALA A 265 -0.03 -5.37 -9.93
CA ALA A 265 -0.87 -4.34 -10.59
C ALA A 265 -0.25 -2.96 -10.42
N ILE A 266 0.33 -2.69 -9.25
CA ILE A 266 1.06 -1.46 -8.95
C ILE A 266 2.25 -1.30 -9.90
N ASN A 267 3.06 -2.34 -10.06
CA ASN A 267 4.23 -2.33 -10.94
C ASN A 267 3.82 -2.13 -12.41
N ALA A 268 2.79 -2.84 -12.87
CA ALA A 268 2.26 -2.71 -14.22
C ALA A 268 1.69 -1.29 -14.48
N MET A 269 0.93 -0.75 -13.52
CA MET A 269 0.37 0.60 -13.59
C MET A 269 1.47 1.66 -13.62
N TYR A 270 2.50 1.53 -12.78
CA TYR A 270 3.64 2.43 -12.79
C TYR A 270 4.39 2.40 -14.12
N LYS A 271 4.70 1.22 -14.66
CA LYS A 271 5.34 1.08 -15.97
C LYS A 271 4.50 1.73 -17.08
N ARG A 272 3.19 1.45 -17.11
CA ARG A 272 2.26 2.06 -18.09
C ARG A 272 2.27 3.58 -18.00
N ILE A 273 2.06 4.16 -16.82
CA ILE A 273 2.01 5.62 -16.64
C ILE A 273 3.38 6.26 -16.95
N LYS A 274 4.48 5.61 -16.56
CA LYS A 274 5.84 6.03 -16.88
C LYS A 274 6.04 6.16 -18.38
N TYR A 275 5.76 5.10 -19.15
CA TYR A 275 6.04 5.09 -20.59
C TYR A 275 5.02 5.87 -21.42
N ASP A 276 3.74 5.84 -21.04
CA ASP A 276 2.67 6.46 -21.84
C ASP A 276 2.54 7.97 -21.56
N LEU A 277 2.71 8.38 -20.29
CA LEU A 277 2.44 9.75 -19.84
C LEU A 277 3.69 10.53 -19.44
N PHE A 278 4.70 9.89 -18.85
CA PHE A 278 5.93 10.55 -18.35
C PHE A 278 7.24 10.00 -18.96
N PRO A 279 7.35 9.81 -20.28
CA PRO A 279 8.49 9.10 -20.87
C PRO A 279 9.84 9.82 -20.68
N GLN A 280 9.84 11.14 -20.46
CA GLN A 280 11.06 11.96 -20.37
C GLN A 280 11.35 12.51 -18.97
N ASP A 281 10.37 12.51 -18.07
CA ASP A 281 10.44 13.25 -16.80
C ASP A 281 9.69 12.58 -15.65
N PHE A 282 9.62 11.25 -15.64
CA PHE A 282 8.94 10.51 -14.58
C PHE A 282 9.54 10.76 -13.19
N GLU A 283 10.86 10.95 -13.08
CA GLU A 283 11.57 11.13 -11.80
C GLU A 283 11.10 12.37 -11.01
N SER A 284 10.55 13.38 -11.70
CA SER A 284 10.01 14.59 -11.08
C SER A 284 8.49 14.60 -10.92
N ASN A 285 7.78 13.61 -11.49
CA ASN A 285 6.32 13.62 -11.60
C ASN A 285 5.60 12.38 -11.03
N LEU A 286 6.23 11.20 -11.10
CA LEU A 286 5.60 9.92 -10.82
C LEU A 286 6.37 9.22 -9.72
N GLY A 287 5.72 8.81 -8.64
CA GLY A 287 6.31 8.00 -7.57
C GLY A 287 5.74 6.59 -7.52
N LEU A 288 6.50 5.66 -6.98
CA LEU A 288 6.10 4.28 -6.71
C LEU A 288 6.34 3.94 -5.24
N LEU A 289 5.28 3.75 -4.45
CA LEU A 289 5.40 3.55 -3.01
C LEU A 289 4.85 2.17 -2.58
N HIS A 290 5.73 1.17 -2.56
CA HIS A 290 5.47 -0.16 -1.98
C HIS A 290 6.77 -0.81 -1.46
N GLY A 291 6.67 -2.01 -0.89
CA GLY A 291 7.78 -2.70 -0.21
C GLY A 291 8.98 -3.12 -1.07
N GLU A 292 8.92 -2.92 -2.39
CA GLU A 292 10.01 -3.23 -3.35
C GLU A 292 10.41 -1.98 -4.18
N LEU A 293 10.06 -0.78 -3.69
CA LEU A 293 10.40 0.50 -4.30
C LEU A 293 11.87 0.59 -4.72
N GLU A 294 12.78 0.16 -3.84
CA GLU A 294 14.23 0.15 -4.07
C GLU A 294 14.59 -0.63 -5.35
N ASN A 295 14.04 -1.83 -5.50
CA ASN A 295 14.38 -2.73 -6.60
C ASN A 295 13.97 -2.14 -7.96
N ILE A 296 12.76 -1.60 -8.05
CA ILE A 296 12.23 -1.06 -9.31
C ILE A 296 12.95 0.22 -9.69
N TYR A 297 13.32 1.05 -8.73
CA TYR A 297 14.09 2.26 -9.02
C TYR A 297 15.51 1.92 -9.49
N LEU A 298 16.12 0.86 -8.96
CA LEU A 298 17.42 0.35 -9.44
C LEU A 298 17.35 -0.21 -10.86
N GLU A 299 16.31 -0.96 -11.22
CA GLU A 299 16.12 -1.46 -12.60
C GLU A 299 16.05 -0.29 -13.60
N ASN A 300 15.40 0.81 -13.22
CA ASN A 300 15.27 1.98 -14.08
C ASN A 300 16.60 2.73 -14.28
N SER A 301 17.45 2.78 -13.25
CA SER A 301 18.73 3.50 -13.33
C SER A 301 19.75 2.80 -14.26
N GLN A 302 19.62 1.47 -14.43
CA GLN A 302 20.45 0.70 -15.37
C GLN A 302 20.15 1.00 -16.86
N SER A 303 19.00 1.59 -17.18
CA SER A 303 18.60 1.87 -18.56
C SER A 303 19.19 3.16 -19.14
N THR A 304 19.80 4.00 -18.30
CA THR A 304 20.44 5.26 -18.70
C THR A 304 21.95 5.08 -18.88
N ASN A 305 22.43 5.15 -20.12
CA ASN A 305 23.85 5.20 -20.49
C ASN A 305 24.51 6.54 -20.05
N THR A 306 24.52 6.85 -18.75
CA THR A 306 25.29 7.98 -18.21
C THR A 306 26.68 7.53 -17.80
N SER A 307 27.69 8.31 -18.19
CA SER A 307 29.12 7.99 -18.09
C SER A 307 29.73 8.10 -16.68
N GLU A 308 28.96 8.50 -15.65
CA GLU A 308 29.45 8.68 -14.28
C GLU A 308 28.49 8.06 -13.23
N GLU A 309 28.94 6.99 -12.56
CA GLU A 309 28.15 6.23 -11.55
C GLU A 309 27.73 7.06 -10.32
N THR A 310 28.44 8.15 -10.03
CA THR A 310 28.18 9.08 -8.91
C THR A 310 26.93 9.92 -9.15
N GLU A 311 26.72 10.41 -10.36
CA GLU A 311 25.54 11.21 -10.70
C GLU A 311 24.26 10.36 -10.69
N GLU A 312 24.34 9.13 -11.21
CA GLU A 312 23.25 8.14 -11.16
C GLU A 312 22.84 7.86 -9.70
N SER A 313 23.82 7.72 -8.82
CA SER A 313 23.58 7.47 -7.39
C SER A 313 22.85 8.62 -6.70
N MET A 314 23.21 9.86 -7.02
CA MET A 314 22.56 11.04 -6.44
C MET A 314 21.12 11.17 -6.92
N LYS A 315 20.86 11.02 -8.23
CA LYS A 315 19.51 11.04 -8.81
C LYS A 315 18.61 9.98 -8.18
N PHE A 316 19.14 8.77 -7.97
CA PHE A 316 18.41 7.70 -7.26
C PHE A 316 17.97 8.15 -5.86
N TRP A 317 18.88 8.68 -5.04
CA TRP A 317 18.54 9.09 -3.67
C TRP A 317 17.62 10.29 -3.61
N GLU A 318 17.75 11.24 -4.54
CA GLU A 318 16.83 12.36 -4.67
C GLU A 318 15.41 11.86 -4.99
N TYR A 319 15.26 11.07 -6.05
CA TYR A 319 13.98 10.51 -6.46
C TYR A 319 13.36 9.60 -5.38
N TYR A 320 14.18 8.78 -4.73
CA TYR A 320 13.78 7.96 -3.59
C TYR A 320 13.24 8.82 -2.44
N SER A 321 13.97 9.89 -2.08
CA SER A 321 13.58 10.77 -0.98
C SER A 321 12.29 11.52 -1.28
N LEU A 322 12.13 12.05 -2.49
CA LEU A 322 10.90 12.71 -2.95
C LEU A 322 9.70 11.76 -2.89
N THR A 323 9.88 10.50 -3.30
CA THR A 323 8.82 9.49 -3.24
C THR A 323 8.44 9.17 -1.79
N ARG A 324 9.43 8.95 -0.91
CA ARG A 324 9.22 8.62 0.51
C ARG A 324 8.55 9.74 1.29
N ASN A 325 8.88 10.99 0.94
CA ASN A 325 8.27 12.18 1.53
C ASN A 325 6.88 12.49 0.95
N MET A 326 6.40 11.68 -0.02
CA MET A 326 5.17 11.92 -0.75
C MET A 326 5.16 13.32 -1.37
N SER A 327 6.28 13.79 -1.93
CA SER A 327 6.43 15.12 -2.55
C SER A 327 6.20 15.10 -4.06
N LEU A 328 6.00 13.93 -4.68
CA LEU A 328 5.78 13.81 -6.12
C LEU A 328 4.30 14.04 -6.50
N PRO A 329 4.04 14.65 -7.67
CA PRO A 329 2.69 14.94 -8.17
C PRO A 329 1.72 13.76 -8.16
N LEU A 330 2.12 12.62 -8.72
CA LEU A 330 1.32 11.41 -8.81
C LEU A 330 2.09 10.24 -8.19
N THR A 331 1.49 9.49 -7.27
CA THR A 331 2.15 8.33 -6.64
C THR A 331 1.28 7.08 -6.76
N ILE A 332 1.83 6.00 -7.30
CA ILE A 332 1.19 4.67 -7.33
C ILE A 332 1.62 3.91 -6.08
N SER A 333 0.70 3.32 -5.32
CA SER A 333 1.02 2.80 -3.99
C SER A 333 0.16 1.62 -3.55
N THR A 334 0.64 0.89 -2.54
CA THR A 334 -0.16 -0.10 -1.81
C THR A 334 -1.00 0.56 -0.71
N PRO A 335 -2.12 -0.06 -0.29
CA PRO A 335 -2.95 0.46 0.79
C PRO A 335 -2.20 0.69 2.10
N ASP A 336 -1.29 -0.20 2.47
CA ASP A 336 -0.55 -0.11 3.74
C ASP A 336 0.38 1.11 3.82
N GLN A 337 0.80 1.64 2.67
CA GLN A 337 1.62 2.86 2.64
C GLN A 337 0.79 4.12 2.77
N ILE A 338 -0.40 4.13 2.16
CA ILE A 338 -1.29 5.29 2.15
C ILE A 338 -2.15 5.37 3.41
N PHE A 339 -2.65 4.25 3.93
CA PHE A 339 -3.71 4.23 4.95
C PHE A 339 -3.25 3.86 6.37
N ARG A 340 -1.94 3.67 6.60
CA ARG A 340 -1.41 3.40 7.95
C ARG A 340 -1.70 4.51 8.97
N PHE A 341 -2.01 5.74 8.54
CA PHE A 341 -2.37 6.84 9.43
C PHE A 341 -3.66 6.56 10.23
N ALA A 342 -4.51 5.63 9.77
CA ALA A 342 -5.69 5.17 10.49
C ALA A 342 -5.36 4.68 11.92
N PHE A 343 -4.17 4.12 12.10
CA PHE A 343 -3.68 3.63 13.40
C PHE A 343 -3.15 4.74 14.31
N ARG A 344 -3.21 6.01 13.88
CA ARG A 344 -2.83 7.21 14.67
C ARG A 344 -1.47 7.06 15.37
N TYR A 345 -0.50 6.49 14.65
CA TYR A 345 0.88 6.35 15.10
C TYR A 345 1.54 7.73 15.26
N SER A 346 2.65 7.80 15.98
CA SER A 346 3.40 9.05 16.16
C SER A 346 3.71 9.72 14.81
N SER A 347 3.21 10.94 14.57
CA SER A 347 3.32 11.73 13.32
C SER A 347 2.36 11.39 12.15
N TYR A 348 1.30 10.64 12.40
CA TYR A 348 0.28 10.32 11.37
C TYR A 348 -0.33 11.57 10.70
N GLU A 349 -0.32 12.72 11.38
CA GLU A 349 -0.85 13.99 10.89
C GLU A 349 -0.14 14.48 9.62
N LEU A 350 1.14 14.12 9.43
CA LEU A 350 1.89 14.44 8.22
C LEU A 350 1.20 13.89 6.95
N GLN A 351 0.70 12.65 7.04
CA GLN A 351 -0.02 12.03 5.93
C GLN A 351 -1.35 12.74 5.67
N LEU A 352 -2.11 13.05 6.73
CA LEU A 352 -3.39 13.75 6.62
C LEU A 352 -3.22 15.18 6.08
N ALA A 353 -2.19 15.91 6.50
CA ALA A 353 -1.88 17.22 5.94
C ALA A 353 -1.60 17.12 4.44
N THR A 354 -0.82 16.13 4.00
CA THR A 354 -0.61 15.87 2.58
C THR A 354 -1.92 15.51 1.86
N TYR A 355 -2.78 14.71 2.50
CA TYR A 355 -4.05 14.28 1.89
C TYR A 355 -5.12 15.36 1.84
N SER A 356 -5.02 16.41 2.67
CA SER A 356 -5.97 17.53 2.70
C SER A 356 -6.15 18.25 1.35
N TYR A 357 -5.14 18.23 0.49
CA TYR A 357 -5.15 18.79 -0.87
C TYR A 357 -4.90 17.73 -1.95
N SER A 358 -4.95 16.45 -1.60
CA SER A 358 -4.72 15.35 -2.52
C SER A 358 -6.01 14.66 -2.95
N LYS A 359 -5.90 13.94 -4.07
CA LYS A 359 -6.93 13.09 -4.64
C LYS A 359 -6.46 11.65 -4.64
N ILE A 360 -7.25 10.74 -4.06
CA ILE A 360 -6.87 9.34 -3.87
C ILE A 360 -7.81 8.45 -4.67
N VAL A 361 -7.27 7.69 -5.62
CA VAL A 361 -7.99 6.67 -6.36
C VAL A 361 -7.79 5.32 -5.68
N LEU A 362 -8.89 4.65 -5.36
CA LEU A 362 -8.95 3.29 -4.87
C LEU A 362 -9.48 2.39 -5.98
N ASP A 363 -8.60 1.55 -6.54
CA ASP A 363 -8.98 0.59 -7.57
C ASP A 363 -9.32 -0.78 -6.95
N GLU A 364 -10.37 -1.43 -7.46
CA GLU A 364 -10.77 -2.80 -7.06
C GLU A 364 -10.96 -2.98 -5.54
N ILE A 365 -11.69 -2.06 -4.89
CA ILE A 365 -11.91 -2.06 -3.43
C ILE A 365 -12.51 -3.38 -2.88
N GLN A 366 -13.22 -4.12 -3.71
CA GLN A 366 -13.81 -5.41 -3.36
C GLN A 366 -12.78 -6.55 -3.21
N ALA A 367 -11.53 -6.35 -3.63
CA ALA A 367 -10.45 -7.32 -3.46
C ALA A 367 -9.85 -7.33 -2.04
N TYR A 368 -10.22 -6.37 -1.19
CA TYR A 368 -9.67 -6.25 0.16
C TYR A 368 -10.35 -7.17 1.17
N SER A 369 -9.55 -7.75 2.07
CA SER A 369 -10.04 -8.48 3.23
C SER A 369 -10.80 -7.54 4.20
N PRO A 370 -11.69 -8.06 5.07
CA PRO A 370 -12.57 -7.22 5.90
C PRO A 370 -11.81 -6.28 6.84
N ASP A 371 -10.65 -6.69 7.35
CA ASP A 371 -9.76 -5.88 8.20
C ASP A 371 -9.12 -4.70 7.42
N ILE A 372 -8.62 -4.95 6.21
CA ILE A 372 -8.11 -3.88 5.34
C ILE A 372 -9.27 -2.97 4.95
N LEU A 373 -10.44 -3.51 4.62
CA LEU A 373 -11.61 -2.72 4.29
C LEU A 373 -12.04 -1.80 5.44
N ALA A 374 -12.09 -2.29 6.68
CA ALA A 374 -12.36 -1.46 7.86
C ALA A 374 -11.36 -0.30 7.98
N THR A 375 -10.08 -0.58 7.72
CA THR A 375 -9.04 0.43 7.72
C THR A 375 -9.23 1.47 6.61
N LEU A 376 -9.62 1.04 5.41
CA LEU A 376 -9.92 1.92 4.29
C LEU A 376 -11.11 2.82 4.58
N ILE A 377 -12.24 2.27 5.03
CA ILE A 377 -13.45 3.04 5.35
C ILE A 377 -13.15 4.10 6.42
N TYR A 378 -12.46 3.71 7.51
CA TYR A 378 -12.04 4.64 8.54
C TYR A 378 -11.10 5.73 8.01
N SER A 379 -10.14 5.35 7.17
CA SER A 379 -9.21 6.29 6.52
C SER A 379 -9.90 7.29 5.60
N LEU A 380 -10.86 6.84 4.79
CA LEU A 380 -11.61 7.69 3.87
C LEU A 380 -12.41 8.76 4.62
N LYS A 381 -13.00 8.39 5.77
CA LYS A 381 -13.68 9.36 6.67
C LYS A 381 -12.70 10.43 7.16
N MET A 382 -11.51 10.04 7.60
CA MET A 382 -10.48 10.99 8.05
C MET A 382 -9.96 11.88 6.90
N ILE A 383 -9.80 11.34 5.69
CA ILE A 383 -9.36 12.10 4.50
C ILE A 383 -10.41 13.15 4.11
N ASP A 384 -11.68 12.76 4.06
CA ASP A 384 -12.78 13.70 3.75
C ASP A 384 -12.89 14.80 4.82
N MET A 385 -12.73 14.44 6.11
CA MET A 385 -12.71 15.39 7.23
C MET A 385 -11.64 16.49 7.06
N VAL A 386 -10.45 16.15 6.54
CA VAL A 386 -9.38 17.13 6.32
C VAL A 386 -9.49 17.88 4.98
N GLY A 387 -10.47 17.54 4.14
CA GLY A 387 -10.75 18.20 2.86
C GLY A 387 -10.22 17.47 1.63
N GLY A 388 -9.52 16.34 1.81
CA GLY A 388 -9.05 15.50 0.72
C GLY A 388 -10.21 14.88 -0.05
N LYS A 389 -9.92 14.38 -1.26
CA LYS A 389 -10.93 13.73 -2.10
C LYS A 389 -10.53 12.32 -2.46
N PHE A 390 -11.51 11.46 -2.70
CA PHE A 390 -11.26 10.11 -3.18
C PHE A 390 -12.21 9.68 -4.31
N ALA A 391 -11.74 8.77 -5.15
CA ALA A 391 -12.53 8.06 -6.13
C ALA A 391 -12.38 6.56 -5.94
N ILE A 392 -13.47 5.82 -5.88
CA ILE A 392 -13.49 4.36 -5.92
C ILE A 392 -13.80 3.94 -7.35
N THR A 393 -12.92 3.18 -7.98
CA THR A 393 -13.12 2.66 -9.34
C THR A 393 -13.13 1.14 -9.34
N THR A 394 -14.18 0.55 -9.91
CA THR A 394 -14.29 -0.91 -9.94
C THR A 394 -15.20 -1.39 -11.09
N ALA A 395 -15.11 -2.68 -11.44
CA ALA A 395 -16.09 -3.32 -12.32
C ALA A 395 -17.43 -3.60 -11.62
N THR A 396 -17.40 -3.95 -10.33
CA THR A 396 -18.57 -4.27 -9.52
C THR A 396 -18.35 -3.78 -8.09
N LEU A 397 -19.38 -3.16 -7.49
CA LEU A 397 -19.29 -2.67 -6.12
C LEU A 397 -20.48 -3.21 -5.29
N PRO A 398 -20.25 -4.11 -4.33
CA PRO A 398 -21.31 -4.56 -3.45
C PRO A 398 -21.98 -3.40 -2.67
N PRO A 399 -23.32 -3.36 -2.59
CA PRO A 399 -24.03 -2.26 -1.93
C PRO A 399 -23.63 -2.03 -0.47
N PHE A 400 -23.26 -3.07 0.27
CA PHE A 400 -22.84 -2.93 1.66
C PHE A 400 -21.64 -1.99 1.83
N PHE A 401 -20.76 -1.82 0.83
CA PHE A 401 -19.67 -0.85 0.89
C PHE A 401 -20.19 0.58 1.00
N LYS A 402 -21.31 0.89 0.30
CA LYS A 402 -21.96 2.19 0.36
C LYS A 402 -22.53 2.42 1.75
N ASP A 403 -23.15 1.40 2.32
CA ASP A 403 -23.66 1.45 3.70
C ASP A 403 -22.53 1.72 4.69
N LEU A 404 -21.35 1.11 4.52
CA LEU A 404 -20.19 1.35 5.38
C LEU A 404 -19.64 2.80 5.28
N LEU A 405 -19.73 3.42 4.11
CA LEU A 405 -19.34 4.83 3.91
C LEU A 405 -20.35 5.81 4.53
N GLN A 406 -21.63 5.41 4.59
CA GLN A 406 -22.72 6.25 5.11
C GLN A 406 -22.96 6.05 6.62
N ASN A 407 -22.82 4.83 7.13
CA ASN A 407 -23.16 4.46 8.50
C ASN A 407 -22.04 4.80 9.52
N GLY A 408 -22.45 5.11 10.76
CA GLY A 408 -21.55 5.29 11.90
C GLY A 408 -20.68 6.56 11.83
N SER A 409 -21.21 7.66 11.28
CA SER A 409 -20.56 8.98 11.30
C SER A 409 -21.59 10.06 11.60
N GLU A 410 -21.23 11.05 12.42
CA GLU A 410 -22.02 12.28 12.55
C GLU A 410 -22.09 13.06 11.22
N ASN A 411 -21.13 12.81 10.30
CA ASN A 411 -21.06 13.41 8.97
C ASN A 411 -20.92 12.33 7.88
N PRO A 412 -21.99 11.98 7.15
CA PRO A 412 -21.92 11.03 6.04
C PRO A 412 -21.07 11.60 4.89
N ILE A 413 -20.28 10.74 4.24
CA ILE A 413 -19.46 11.16 3.10
C ILE A 413 -20.36 11.42 1.90
N LYS A 414 -20.25 12.63 1.33
CA LYS A 414 -20.93 13.00 0.08
C LYS A 414 -20.09 12.56 -1.11
N TYR A 415 -20.71 11.85 -2.05
CA TYR A 415 -20.09 11.43 -3.31
C TYR A 415 -21.08 11.48 -4.48
N VAL A 416 -20.54 11.52 -5.69
CA VAL A 416 -21.29 11.25 -6.91
C VAL A 416 -21.06 9.81 -7.35
N GLU A 417 -22.10 9.18 -7.91
CA GLU A 417 -22.02 7.81 -8.38
C GLU A 417 -22.55 7.71 -9.81
N LYS A 418 -21.89 6.90 -10.65
CA LYS A 418 -22.46 6.48 -11.93
C LYS A 418 -21.94 5.11 -12.38
N VAL A 419 -22.85 4.32 -12.96
CA VAL A 419 -22.58 3.00 -13.54
C VAL A 419 -22.48 3.12 -15.06
N PHE A 420 -21.47 2.48 -15.64
CA PHE A 420 -21.23 2.41 -17.09
C PHE A 420 -20.97 0.96 -17.50
N LEU A 421 -21.95 0.35 -18.17
CA LEU A 421 -21.85 -1.02 -18.64
C LEU A 421 -21.65 -1.07 -20.15
N ASN A 422 -21.05 -2.14 -20.64
CA ASN A 422 -21.04 -2.46 -22.07
C ASN A 422 -21.98 -3.64 -22.35
N ASP A 423 -22.54 -3.68 -23.56
CA ASP A 423 -23.43 -4.76 -24.00
C ASP A 423 -22.66 -5.97 -24.57
N LYS A 424 -21.33 -5.99 -24.41
CA LYS A 424 -20.49 -7.01 -25.03
C LYS A 424 -20.50 -8.30 -24.21
N ILE A 425 -21.15 -9.32 -24.75
CA ILE A 425 -21.12 -10.67 -24.15
C ILE A 425 -19.76 -11.31 -24.44
N ARG A 426 -19.09 -11.76 -23.38
CA ARG A 426 -17.75 -12.37 -23.43
C ARG A 426 -17.72 -13.80 -22.91
N HIS A 427 -18.65 -14.12 -22.01
CA HIS A 427 -18.62 -15.38 -21.27
C HIS A 427 -19.94 -16.10 -21.45
N ARG A 428 -19.82 -17.36 -21.84
CA ARG A 428 -20.88 -18.35 -21.74
C ARG A 428 -20.49 -19.33 -20.65
N VAL A 429 -21.17 -19.24 -19.51
CA VAL A 429 -20.81 -19.88 -18.25
C VAL A 429 -21.66 -21.14 -18.04
N LYS A 430 -21.00 -22.26 -17.77
CA LYS A 430 -21.62 -23.50 -17.31
C LYS A 430 -21.38 -23.65 -15.81
N LEU A 431 -22.45 -23.75 -15.03
CA LEU A 431 -22.35 -24.11 -13.61
C LEU A 431 -22.32 -25.63 -13.47
N ASN A 432 -21.32 -26.12 -12.73
CA ASN A 432 -21.22 -27.52 -12.35
C ASN A 432 -21.47 -27.62 -10.85
N HIS A 433 -22.58 -28.24 -10.47
CA HIS A 433 -23.01 -28.46 -9.07
C HIS A 433 -22.22 -29.61 -8.40
N LYS A 434 -20.91 -29.61 -8.59
CA LYS A 434 -19.96 -30.58 -8.05
C LYS A 434 -18.57 -29.96 -7.88
N ALA A 435 -17.66 -30.69 -7.24
CA ALA A 435 -16.27 -30.31 -7.16
C ALA A 435 -15.60 -30.45 -8.52
N ILE A 436 -14.50 -29.70 -8.74
CA ILE A 436 -13.75 -29.79 -9.98
C ILE A 436 -13.26 -31.21 -10.23
N ASP A 437 -13.53 -31.69 -11.43
CA ASP A 437 -13.32 -33.08 -11.82
C ASP A 437 -12.24 -33.13 -12.91
N ILE A 438 -11.10 -33.75 -12.59
CA ILE A 438 -9.96 -33.80 -13.50
C ILE A 438 -10.31 -34.58 -14.76
N ASP A 439 -11.17 -35.60 -14.68
CA ASP A 439 -11.51 -36.43 -15.84
C ASP A 439 -12.38 -35.65 -16.85
N GLU A 440 -13.20 -34.70 -16.38
CA GLU A 440 -13.90 -33.77 -17.29
C GLU A 440 -12.93 -32.87 -18.04
N ILE A 441 -11.88 -32.41 -17.37
CA ILE A 441 -10.85 -31.56 -17.98
C ILE A 441 -10.07 -32.34 -19.03
N LYS A 442 -9.71 -33.61 -18.74
CA LYS A 442 -9.05 -34.51 -19.70
C LYS A 442 -9.90 -34.69 -20.96
N ASN A 443 -11.17 -35.05 -20.80
CA ASN A 443 -12.11 -35.23 -21.92
C ASN A 443 -12.25 -33.93 -22.73
N PHE A 444 -12.29 -32.78 -22.07
CA PHE A 444 -12.35 -31.48 -22.74
C PHE A 444 -11.08 -31.17 -23.54
N ILE A 445 -9.90 -31.48 -22.99
CA ILE A 445 -8.61 -31.34 -23.68
C ILE A 445 -8.59 -32.21 -24.94
N GLU A 446 -9.02 -33.47 -24.86
CA GLU A 446 -9.10 -34.37 -26.01
C GLU A 446 -10.05 -33.83 -27.09
N GLU A 447 -11.21 -33.31 -26.70
CA GLU A 447 -12.20 -32.72 -27.63
C GLU A 447 -11.63 -31.50 -28.37
N LYS A 448 -10.88 -30.64 -27.66
CA LYS A 448 -10.38 -29.36 -28.20
C LYS A 448 -8.97 -29.43 -28.76
N TYR A 449 -8.26 -30.54 -28.61
CA TYR A 449 -6.85 -30.70 -28.99
C TYR A 449 -6.54 -30.29 -30.44
N ASN A 450 -7.46 -30.58 -31.37
CA ASN A 450 -7.30 -30.29 -32.79
C ASN A 450 -7.65 -28.84 -33.19
N GLN A 451 -7.99 -27.97 -32.23
CA GLN A 451 -8.21 -26.55 -32.51
C GLN A 451 -6.89 -25.82 -32.82
N GLU A 452 -6.98 -24.75 -33.59
CA GLU A 452 -5.83 -23.90 -33.95
C GLU A 452 -5.20 -23.23 -32.72
N SER A 453 -6.01 -22.93 -31.70
CA SER A 453 -5.56 -22.46 -30.39
C SER A 453 -6.45 -23.01 -29.30
N MET A 454 -5.81 -23.54 -28.26
CA MET A 454 -6.45 -24.06 -27.06
C MET A 454 -5.68 -23.56 -25.83
N LYS A 455 -5.98 -22.33 -25.40
CA LYS A 455 -5.43 -21.75 -24.18
C LYS A 455 -6.40 -21.98 -23.02
N ILE A 456 -6.07 -22.90 -22.12
CA ILE A 456 -6.89 -23.25 -20.96
C ILE A 456 -6.28 -22.67 -19.68
N LEU A 457 -7.09 -21.94 -18.92
CA LEU A 457 -6.75 -21.49 -17.58
C LEU A 457 -7.55 -22.29 -16.54
N ILE A 458 -6.87 -22.93 -15.60
CA ILE A 458 -7.48 -23.69 -14.50
C ILE A 458 -7.16 -22.97 -13.19
N VAL A 459 -8.16 -22.42 -12.51
CA VAL A 459 -7.97 -21.62 -11.28
C VAL A 459 -8.57 -22.32 -10.07
N LEU A 460 -7.70 -22.74 -9.17
CA LEU A 460 -8.01 -23.51 -7.97
C LEU A 460 -7.78 -22.67 -6.71
N ASN A 461 -8.56 -22.89 -5.66
CA ASN A 461 -8.49 -22.07 -4.45
C ASN A 461 -7.28 -22.37 -3.55
N LYS A 462 -6.58 -23.50 -3.77
CA LYS A 462 -5.46 -23.92 -2.91
C LYS A 462 -4.26 -24.42 -3.70
N VAL A 463 -3.07 -23.94 -3.31
CA VAL A 463 -1.78 -24.30 -3.92
C VAL A 463 -1.58 -25.81 -4.01
N LYS A 464 -1.87 -26.56 -2.94
CA LYS A 464 -1.69 -28.02 -2.95
C LYS A 464 -2.56 -28.70 -3.99
N VAL A 465 -3.83 -28.29 -4.13
CA VAL A 465 -4.73 -28.85 -5.15
C VAL A 465 -4.21 -28.52 -6.55
N ALA A 466 -3.71 -27.30 -6.76
CA ALA A 466 -3.08 -26.92 -8.02
C ALA A 466 -1.84 -27.75 -8.38
N GLN A 467 -0.97 -28.02 -7.40
CA GLN A 467 0.19 -28.91 -7.59
C GLN A 467 -0.25 -30.34 -7.92
N ASP A 468 -1.24 -30.87 -7.21
CA ASP A 468 -1.74 -32.24 -7.41
C ASP A 468 -2.42 -32.38 -8.79
N THR A 469 -3.28 -31.43 -9.18
CA THR A 469 -3.90 -31.39 -10.52
C THR A 469 -2.87 -31.27 -11.63
N TYR A 470 -1.83 -30.45 -11.45
CA TYR A 470 -0.74 -30.32 -12.42
C TYR A 470 0.01 -31.64 -12.63
N ARG A 471 0.35 -32.37 -11.55
CA ARG A 471 0.97 -33.70 -11.64
C ARG A 471 0.08 -34.68 -12.39
N SER A 472 -1.20 -34.76 -12.02
CA SER A 472 -2.13 -35.70 -12.63
C SER A 472 -2.35 -35.44 -14.12
N LEU A 473 -2.53 -34.18 -14.52
CA LEU A 473 -2.69 -33.83 -15.93
C LEU A 473 -1.41 -34.06 -16.71
N LYS A 474 -0.25 -33.65 -16.19
CA LYS A 474 1.03 -33.85 -16.87
C LYS A 474 1.36 -35.33 -17.09
N SER A 475 1.13 -36.20 -16.10
CA SER A 475 1.32 -37.65 -16.26
C SER A 475 0.42 -38.21 -17.36
N TRP A 476 -0.87 -37.87 -17.28
CA TRP A 476 -1.86 -38.32 -18.26
C TRP A 476 -1.55 -37.83 -19.68
N MET A 477 -1.11 -36.58 -19.85
CA MET A 477 -0.74 -36.03 -21.16
C MET A 477 0.47 -36.77 -21.77
N ASN A 478 1.47 -37.07 -20.94
CA ASN A 478 2.63 -37.85 -21.37
C ASN A 478 2.25 -39.30 -21.74
N GLU A 479 1.33 -39.92 -20.99
CA GLU A 479 0.83 -41.28 -21.27
C GLU A 479 0.02 -41.37 -22.57
N ASN A 480 -0.57 -40.27 -23.03
CA ASN A 480 -1.41 -40.20 -24.23
C ASN A 480 -0.72 -39.45 -25.40
N ASP A 481 0.58 -39.18 -25.29
CA ASP A 481 1.40 -38.49 -26.31
C ASP A 481 0.78 -37.15 -26.81
N LEU A 482 0.17 -36.39 -25.90
CA LEU A 482 -0.43 -35.09 -26.21
C LEU A 482 0.63 -33.98 -26.19
N ASP A 483 0.87 -33.35 -27.33
CA ASP A 483 1.80 -32.21 -27.46
C ASP A 483 1.11 -30.90 -27.05
N VAL A 484 0.90 -30.73 -25.75
CA VAL A 484 0.34 -29.50 -25.16
C VAL A 484 1.24 -29.06 -24.01
N GLU A 485 1.63 -27.79 -24.02
CA GLU A 485 2.43 -27.24 -22.93
C GLU A 485 1.59 -27.09 -21.66
N ILE A 486 2.09 -27.57 -20.52
CA ILE A 486 1.42 -27.43 -19.23
C ILE A 486 2.32 -26.72 -18.22
N ASN A 487 1.78 -25.65 -17.62
CA ASN A 487 2.47 -24.78 -16.68
C ASN A 487 1.70 -24.60 -15.37
N LEU A 488 2.43 -24.31 -14.30
CA LEU A 488 1.91 -24.04 -12.95
C LEU A 488 2.39 -22.68 -12.46
N LEU A 489 1.48 -21.85 -11.93
CA LEU A 489 1.80 -20.56 -11.30
C LEU A 489 1.04 -20.38 -9.98
N HIS A 490 1.77 -20.11 -8.90
CA HIS A 490 1.19 -19.83 -7.58
C HIS A 490 2.18 -19.09 -6.66
N SER A 491 1.75 -18.70 -5.45
CA SER A 491 2.58 -17.90 -4.53
C SER A 491 3.78 -18.62 -3.88
N LYS A 492 3.92 -19.94 -4.04
CA LYS A 492 4.98 -20.77 -3.41
C LYS A 492 6.19 -21.06 -4.31
N PHE A 493 6.47 -20.19 -5.27
CA PHE A 493 7.73 -20.17 -6.01
C PHE A 493 8.70 -19.15 -5.38
N THR A 494 10.01 -19.30 -5.59
CA THR A 494 10.97 -18.23 -5.33
C THR A 494 10.65 -17.00 -6.15
N VAL A 495 11.15 -15.83 -5.73
CA VAL A 495 10.98 -14.59 -6.50
C VAL A 495 11.46 -14.77 -7.93
N GLN A 496 12.61 -15.43 -8.14
CA GLN A 496 13.15 -15.70 -9.47
C GLN A 496 12.20 -16.54 -10.32
N ASP A 497 11.87 -17.76 -9.88
CA ASP A 497 11.07 -18.69 -10.68
C ASP A 497 9.64 -18.18 -10.89
N ARG A 498 9.11 -17.43 -9.92
CA ARG A 498 7.81 -16.77 -10.06
C ARG A 498 7.82 -15.72 -11.15
N ASN A 499 8.84 -14.86 -11.19
CA ASN A 499 8.98 -13.84 -12.22
C ASN A 499 9.09 -14.47 -13.61
N GLU A 500 9.90 -15.53 -13.75
CA GLU A 500 10.03 -16.29 -15.00
C GLU A 500 8.67 -16.83 -15.48
N LYS A 501 7.88 -17.42 -14.58
CA LYS A 501 6.54 -17.95 -14.89
C LYS A 501 5.50 -16.86 -15.17
N GLU A 502 5.56 -15.73 -14.46
CA GLU A 502 4.71 -14.56 -14.73
C GLU A 502 4.99 -13.98 -16.13
N ASP A 503 6.25 -13.94 -16.58
CA ASP A 503 6.60 -13.52 -17.94
C ASP A 503 6.11 -14.52 -19.00
N MET A 504 6.18 -15.82 -18.72
CA MET A 504 5.67 -16.86 -19.63
C MET A 504 4.15 -16.77 -19.81
N ILE A 505 3.38 -16.71 -18.72
CA ILE A 505 1.91 -16.63 -18.80
C ILE A 505 1.43 -15.35 -19.47
N LEU A 506 2.16 -14.24 -19.34
CA LEU A 506 1.84 -12.99 -20.05
C LEU A 506 2.01 -13.14 -21.56
N LYS A 507 3.06 -13.84 -22.01
CA LYS A 507 3.29 -14.11 -23.44
C LYS A 507 2.24 -15.06 -24.00
N ASP A 508 1.99 -16.17 -23.31
CA ASP A 508 0.96 -17.14 -23.72
C ASP A 508 -0.44 -16.53 -23.70
N GLY A 509 -0.71 -15.70 -22.69
CA GLY A 509 -1.98 -15.01 -22.49
C GLY A 509 -2.21 -13.82 -23.42
N ASP A 510 -1.26 -13.43 -24.27
CA ASP A 510 -1.48 -12.35 -25.23
C ASP A 510 -2.62 -12.72 -26.21
N THR A 511 -3.51 -11.76 -26.53
CA THR A 511 -4.66 -12.02 -27.40
C THR A 511 -4.24 -12.47 -28.81
N SER A 512 -3.08 -12.04 -29.30
CA SER A 512 -2.55 -12.42 -30.61
C SER A 512 -1.86 -13.79 -30.63
N CYS A 513 -1.49 -14.32 -29.46
CA CYS A 513 -0.85 -15.63 -29.35
C CYS A 513 -1.86 -16.76 -29.58
N GLN A 514 -1.62 -17.60 -30.58
CA GLN A 514 -2.35 -18.84 -30.85
C GLN A 514 -1.45 -20.01 -30.46
N LYS A 515 -1.87 -20.79 -29.45
CA LYS A 515 -1.04 -21.87 -28.87
C LYS A 515 -1.92 -22.87 -28.12
N ASN A 516 -1.49 -24.13 -28.08
CA ASN A 516 -2.06 -25.14 -27.21
C ASN A 516 -1.28 -25.14 -25.89
N VAL A 517 -1.86 -24.53 -24.86
CA VAL A 517 -1.22 -24.39 -23.55
C VAL A 517 -2.23 -24.39 -22.42
N ILE A 518 -1.86 -25.08 -21.34
CA ILE A 518 -2.65 -25.19 -20.12
C ILE A 518 -1.89 -24.50 -18.98
N TRP A 519 -2.53 -23.52 -18.37
CA TRP A 519 -2.03 -22.89 -17.16
C TRP A 519 -2.88 -23.27 -15.97
N ILE A 520 -2.27 -23.90 -14.97
CA ILE A 520 -2.89 -24.16 -13.68
C ILE A 520 -2.42 -23.09 -12.71
N SER A 521 -3.35 -22.46 -12.02
CA SER A 521 -3.04 -21.38 -11.11
C SER A 521 -3.98 -21.31 -9.91
N THR A 522 -3.69 -20.36 -9.02
CA THR A 522 -4.53 -20.00 -7.88
C THR A 522 -4.98 -18.55 -8.01
N GLN A 523 -5.36 -17.89 -6.90
CA GLN A 523 -5.80 -16.49 -6.90
C GLN A 523 -4.76 -15.49 -7.45
N VAL A 524 -3.52 -15.92 -7.71
CA VAL A 524 -2.47 -15.06 -8.27
C VAL A 524 -2.80 -14.51 -9.67
N VAL A 525 -3.67 -15.19 -10.45
CA VAL A 525 -4.12 -14.71 -11.77
C VAL A 525 -5.34 -13.79 -11.72
N GLU A 526 -5.98 -13.63 -10.56
CA GLU A 526 -7.19 -12.82 -10.42
C GLU A 526 -6.93 -11.34 -10.70
N ALA A 527 -5.73 -10.84 -10.39
CA ALA A 527 -5.38 -9.46 -10.62
C ALA A 527 -3.99 -9.30 -11.24
N SER A 528 -3.82 -8.17 -11.95
CA SER A 528 -2.55 -7.68 -12.48
C SER A 528 -1.93 -8.36 -13.70
N LEU A 529 -2.50 -9.45 -14.19
CA LEU A 529 -2.04 -10.08 -15.44
C LEU A 529 -3.00 -9.72 -16.58
N ASP A 530 -2.51 -9.03 -17.61
CA ASP A 530 -3.31 -8.74 -18.81
C ASP A 530 -3.31 -9.95 -19.76
N ILE A 531 -3.98 -11.02 -19.31
CA ILE A 531 -4.06 -12.31 -20.02
C ILE A 531 -5.47 -12.54 -20.60
N ASP A 532 -5.51 -13.23 -21.73
CA ASP A 532 -6.71 -13.53 -22.52
C ASP A 532 -6.70 -15.00 -23.01
N PHE A 533 -7.26 -15.87 -22.16
CA PHE A 533 -7.39 -17.31 -22.41
C PHE A 533 -8.68 -17.65 -23.17
N ASP A 534 -8.70 -18.83 -23.78
CA ASP A 534 -9.84 -19.31 -24.58
C ASP A 534 -10.90 -19.95 -23.68
N TYR A 535 -10.44 -20.77 -22.73
CA TYR A 535 -11.30 -21.49 -21.79
C TYR A 535 -10.84 -21.29 -20.35
N LEU A 536 -11.80 -21.26 -19.43
CA LEU A 536 -11.57 -21.15 -17.99
C LEU A 536 -12.29 -22.26 -17.23
N PHE A 537 -11.55 -23.00 -16.40
CA PHE A 537 -12.08 -23.90 -15.38
C PHE A 537 -11.78 -23.31 -14.01
N THR A 538 -12.78 -23.16 -13.13
CA THR A 538 -12.53 -22.53 -11.84
C THR A 538 -13.45 -23.01 -10.72
N GLU A 539 -12.90 -23.14 -9.52
CA GLU A 539 -13.66 -23.34 -8.28
C GLU A 539 -14.28 -22.03 -7.81
N LEU A 540 -15.52 -22.06 -7.30
CA LEU A 540 -16.11 -20.89 -6.65
C LEU A 540 -15.33 -20.50 -5.37
N SER A 541 -15.07 -19.22 -5.18
CA SER A 541 -14.59 -18.64 -3.90
C SER A 541 -15.66 -17.72 -3.35
N ASP A 542 -15.87 -16.63 -4.06
CA ASP A 542 -16.99 -15.72 -3.95
C ASP A 542 -17.25 -15.15 -5.35
N VAL A 543 -18.41 -14.53 -5.54
CA VAL A 543 -18.78 -14.05 -6.87
C VAL A 543 -17.84 -12.93 -7.34
N SER A 544 -17.33 -12.07 -6.46
CA SER A 544 -16.42 -10.98 -6.87
C SER A 544 -15.11 -11.53 -7.43
N ALA A 545 -14.50 -12.50 -6.75
CA ALA A 545 -13.32 -13.22 -7.24
C ALA A 545 -13.62 -13.97 -8.54
N LEU A 546 -14.78 -14.65 -8.63
CA LEU A 546 -15.21 -15.33 -9.85
C LEU A 546 -15.28 -14.36 -11.04
N LEU A 547 -15.91 -13.19 -10.87
CA LEU A 547 -16.03 -12.20 -11.95
C LEU A 547 -14.65 -11.69 -12.42
N GLN A 548 -13.68 -11.57 -11.52
CA GLN A 548 -12.29 -11.23 -11.89
C GLN A 548 -11.63 -12.34 -12.71
N ARG A 549 -11.84 -13.61 -12.34
CA ARG A 549 -11.35 -14.79 -13.10
C ARG A 549 -11.98 -14.87 -14.48
N LEU A 550 -13.30 -14.66 -14.58
CA LEU A 550 -14.01 -14.60 -15.87
C LEU A 550 -13.36 -13.55 -16.79
N GLY A 551 -12.93 -12.41 -16.24
CA GLY A 551 -12.21 -11.36 -16.99
C GLY A 551 -10.83 -11.73 -17.55
N ARG A 552 -10.37 -12.98 -17.35
CA ARG A 552 -9.17 -13.58 -17.96
C ARG A 552 -9.49 -14.53 -19.12
N CYS A 553 -10.77 -14.85 -19.34
CA CYS A 553 -11.27 -15.63 -20.47
C CYS A 553 -11.97 -14.70 -21.46
N ASN A 554 -11.66 -14.84 -22.75
CA ASN A 554 -12.20 -14.00 -23.83
C ASN A 554 -12.22 -12.50 -23.45
N ARG A 555 -11.10 -12.03 -22.89
CA ARG A 555 -11.01 -10.74 -22.19
C ARG A 555 -11.36 -9.59 -23.11
N LYS A 556 -10.85 -9.62 -24.36
CA LYS A 556 -11.17 -8.62 -25.40
C LYS A 556 -12.53 -8.87 -26.06
N GLY A 557 -13.18 -10.00 -25.82
CA GLY A 557 -14.47 -10.39 -26.42
C GLY A 557 -14.37 -10.60 -27.93
N LEU A 558 -13.22 -11.04 -28.43
CA LEU A 558 -13.01 -11.27 -29.87
C LEU A 558 -13.26 -12.73 -30.26
N LYS A 559 -13.32 -13.62 -29.27
CA LYS A 559 -13.51 -15.07 -29.44
C LYS A 559 -15.00 -15.41 -29.41
N SER A 560 -15.37 -16.47 -30.11
CA SER A 560 -16.75 -16.97 -30.18
C SER A 560 -17.28 -17.36 -28.80
N THR A 561 -18.55 -17.06 -28.53
CA THR A 561 -19.29 -17.49 -27.34
C THR A 561 -20.40 -18.47 -27.69
N ASN A 562 -20.30 -19.15 -28.84
CA ASN A 562 -21.28 -20.14 -29.28
C ASN A 562 -21.24 -21.41 -28.41
N GLU A 563 -20.10 -21.71 -27.80
CA GLU A 563 -19.93 -22.82 -26.86
C GLU A 563 -19.61 -22.27 -25.47
N PHE A 564 -19.75 -23.11 -24.44
CA PHE A 564 -19.33 -22.74 -23.09
C PHE A 564 -17.82 -22.51 -23.06
N ASN A 565 -17.41 -21.34 -22.59
CA ASN A 565 -16.00 -20.99 -22.45
C ASN A 565 -15.56 -20.81 -20.98
N CYS A 566 -16.51 -20.82 -20.04
CA CYS A 566 -16.25 -20.72 -18.62
C CYS A 566 -16.99 -21.84 -17.86
N PHE A 567 -16.25 -22.65 -17.11
CA PHE A 567 -16.76 -23.78 -16.33
C PHE A 567 -16.53 -23.50 -14.84
N VAL A 568 -17.62 -23.33 -14.08
CA VAL A 568 -17.58 -22.91 -12.68
C VAL A 568 -18.08 -24.04 -11.80
N TYR A 569 -17.23 -24.48 -10.87
CA TYR A 569 -17.54 -25.56 -9.93
C TYR A 569 -17.99 -24.98 -8.59
N THR A 570 -19.21 -25.29 -8.17
CA THR A 570 -19.87 -24.65 -7.01
C THR A 570 -19.79 -25.47 -5.72
N GLU A 571 -19.10 -26.61 -5.72
CA GLU A 571 -18.76 -27.35 -4.50
C GLU A 571 -17.26 -27.31 -4.26
N ILE A 572 -16.86 -27.05 -3.02
CA ILE A 572 -15.47 -26.94 -2.61
C ILE A 572 -15.23 -27.68 -1.29
N ASN A 573 -13.96 -27.94 -0.96
CA ASN A 573 -13.60 -28.56 0.30
C ASN A 573 -13.85 -27.63 1.50
N ASP A 574 -14.60 -28.09 2.50
CA ASP A 574 -14.92 -27.33 3.73
C ASP A 574 -13.69 -26.80 4.48
N GLY A 575 -12.53 -27.45 4.34
CA GLY A 575 -11.27 -27.00 4.92
C GLY A 575 -10.73 -25.68 4.36
N LEU A 576 -11.38 -25.10 3.35
CA LEU A 576 -11.10 -23.77 2.80
C LEU A 576 -11.81 -22.65 3.57
N PHE A 577 -12.88 -22.95 4.30
CA PHE A 577 -13.64 -21.94 5.03
C PHE A 577 -12.89 -21.43 6.27
N LYS A 578 -13.02 -20.14 6.56
CA LYS A 578 -12.38 -19.49 7.70
C LYS A 578 -12.98 -19.99 9.01
N VAL A 579 -12.14 -20.60 9.84
CA VAL A 579 -12.48 -21.10 11.19
C VAL A 579 -11.42 -20.68 12.21
N PHE A 580 -11.84 -20.51 13.47
CA PHE A 580 -10.89 -20.32 14.57
C PHE A 580 -10.14 -21.61 14.84
N THR A 581 -8.84 -21.50 15.07
CA THR A 581 -8.02 -22.67 15.44
C THR A 581 -8.03 -22.88 16.95
N THR A 582 -7.95 -24.13 17.38
CA THR A 582 -7.92 -24.50 18.81
C THR A 582 -6.63 -24.15 19.53
N LYS A 583 -5.56 -23.80 18.79
CA LYS A 583 -4.23 -23.54 19.37
C LYS A 583 -4.04 -22.12 19.88
N ASN A 584 -4.77 -21.13 19.35
CA ASN A 584 -4.70 -19.74 19.78
C ASN A 584 -5.98 -19.00 19.36
N ALA A 585 -6.60 -18.26 20.28
CA ALA A 585 -7.88 -17.58 20.08
C ALA A 585 -7.87 -16.54 18.94
N ASN A 586 -6.69 -16.10 18.51
CA ASN A 586 -6.50 -15.15 17.41
C ASN A 586 -5.99 -15.78 16.10
N SER A 587 -5.69 -17.09 16.04
CA SER A 587 -5.29 -17.71 14.77
C SER A 587 -6.48 -18.35 14.05
N SER A 588 -6.68 -17.95 12.80
CA SER A 588 -7.67 -18.52 11.89
C SER A 588 -7.01 -19.45 10.86
N LYS A 589 -7.74 -20.46 10.42
CA LYS A 589 -7.39 -21.30 9.26
C LYS A 589 -8.46 -21.11 8.19
N GLY A 590 -8.10 -21.24 6.92
CA GLY A 590 -9.00 -21.04 5.79
C GLY A 590 -8.85 -19.65 5.18
N ILE A 591 -9.42 -19.47 4.00
CA ILE A 591 -9.30 -18.25 3.20
C ILE A 591 -10.66 -17.70 2.74
N ILE A 592 -11.71 -18.53 2.67
CA ILE A 592 -13.03 -18.15 2.18
C ILE A 592 -13.99 -17.96 3.37
N PHE A 593 -14.79 -16.89 3.33
CA PHE A 593 -15.89 -16.71 4.28
C PHE A 593 -17.09 -17.54 3.84
N LYS A 594 -17.60 -18.41 4.72
CA LYS A 594 -18.73 -19.30 4.40
C LYS A 594 -19.98 -18.52 3.97
N SER A 595 -20.28 -17.42 4.65
CA SER A 595 -21.40 -16.53 4.31
C SER A 595 -21.30 -15.98 2.89
N LEU A 596 -20.15 -15.44 2.50
CA LEU A 596 -19.93 -14.90 1.15
C LEU A 596 -20.00 -16.00 0.08
N PHE A 597 -19.44 -17.19 0.36
CA PHE A 597 -19.52 -18.33 -0.56
C PHE A 597 -20.98 -18.76 -0.81
N GLU A 598 -21.77 -18.93 0.24
CA GLU A 598 -23.16 -19.37 0.13
C GLU A 598 -24.07 -18.31 -0.52
N LEU A 599 -23.82 -17.01 -0.24
CA LEU A 599 -24.46 -15.92 -0.98
C LEU A 599 -24.11 -15.96 -2.47
N SER A 600 -22.84 -16.21 -2.80
CA SER A 600 -22.38 -16.34 -4.18
C SER A 600 -23.04 -17.50 -4.90
N LYS A 601 -23.11 -18.66 -4.24
CA LYS A 601 -23.78 -19.86 -4.76
C LYS A 601 -25.26 -19.59 -5.01
N SER A 602 -25.92 -18.93 -4.05
CA SER A 602 -27.34 -18.56 -4.17
C SER A 602 -27.58 -17.60 -5.35
N ALA A 603 -26.69 -16.61 -5.55
CA ALA A 603 -26.77 -15.67 -6.66
C ALA A 603 -26.62 -16.36 -8.03
N LEU A 604 -25.65 -17.28 -8.14
CA LEU A 604 -25.40 -18.04 -9.36
C LEU A 604 -26.55 -19.00 -9.70
N LEU A 605 -27.13 -19.66 -8.69
CA LEU A 605 -28.30 -20.53 -8.87
C LEU A 605 -29.53 -19.75 -9.34
N GLU A 606 -29.76 -18.55 -8.79
CA GLU A 606 -30.84 -17.70 -9.28
C GLU A 606 -30.61 -17.27 -10.74
N TRP A 607 -29.39 -16.86 -11.07
CA TRP A 607 -29.01 -16.49 -12.44
C TRP A 607 -29.19 -17.66 -13.43
N GLU A 608 -28.74 -18.87 -13.10
CA GLU A 608 -28.90 -20.06 -13.96
C GLU A 608 -30.38 -20.38 -14.22
N ASN A 609 -31.24 -20.23 -13.21
CA ASN A 609 -32.69 -20.43 -13.36
C ASN A 609 -33.35 -19.38 -14.27
N GLN A 610 -32.80 -18.15 -14.32
CA GLN A 610 -33.32 -17.06 -15.14
C GLN A 610 -32.71 -17.05 -16.56
N ASN A 611 -31.52 -17.63 -16.73
CA ASN A 611 -30.79 -17.63 -17.97
C ASN A 611 -30.24 -19.02 -18.30
N THR A 612 -31.02 -19.76 -19.10
CA THR A 612 -30.70 -21.13 -19.50
C THR A 612 -29.69 -21.24 -20.64
N ASP A 613 -29.40 -20.14 -21.35
CA ASP A 613 -28.42 -20.18 -22.45
C ASP A 613 -26.97 -20.05 -21.95
N GLY A 614 -26.78 -19.59 -20.71
CA GLY A 614 -25.49 -19.46 -20.03
C GLY A 614 -24.72 -18.19 -20.39
N LEU A 615 -25.25 -17.29 -21.22
CA LEU A 615 -24.60 -16.04 -21.59
C LEU A 615 -24.68 -15.05 -20.42
N MET A 616 -23.52 -14.67 -19.87
CA MET A 616 -23.43 -13.78 -18.72
C MET A 616 -23.02 -12.37 -19.16
N SER A 617 -23.99 -11.45 -19.19
CA SER A 617 -23.78 -10.04 -19.51
C SER A 617 -23.12 -9.28 -18.35
N GLU A 618 -22.62 -8.06 -18.61
CA GLU A 618 -22.12 -7.18 -17.55
C GLU A 618 -23.21 -6.71 -16.59
N LYS A 619 -24.46 -6.64 -17.09
CA LYS A 619 -25.62 -6.31 -16.28
C LYS A 619 -25.92 -7.43 -15.27
N ASP A 620 -25.97 -8.68 -15.73
CA ASP A 620 -26.22 -9.84 -14.85
C ASP A 620 -25.21 -9.91 -13.70
N LYS A 621 -23.93 -9.59 -13.99
CA LYS A 621 -22.86 -9.54 -13.00
C LYS A 621 -23.09 -8.50 -11.92
N ASN A 622 -23.54 -7.31 -12.29
CA ASN A 622 -23.86 -6.24 -11.34
C ASN A 622 -25.14 -6.57 -10.58
N ASP A 623 -26.17 -7.07 -11.25
CA ASP A 623 -27.45 -7.44 -10.64
C ASP A 623 -27.26 -8.54 -9.57
N MET A 624 -26.40 -9.53 -9.81
CA MET A 624 -26.04 -10.56 -8.80
C MET A 624 -25.41 -9.92 -7.55
N ILE A 625 -24.46 -9.01 -7.74
CA ILE A 625 -23.78 -8.31 -6.64
C ILE A 625 -24.77 -7.43 -5.87
N ASP A 626 -25.54 -6.61 -6.59
CA ASP A 626 -26.47 -5.63 -6.01
C ASP A 626 -27.59 -6.32 -5.23
N LYS A 627 -28.07 -7.47 -5.70
CA LYS A 627 -29.14 -8.21 -5.04
C LYS A 627 -28.68 -9.02 -3.83
N TYR A 628 -27.48 -9.61 -3.87
CA TYR A 628 -27.06 -10.60 -2.86
C TYR A 628 -26.07 -10.07 -1.83
N PHE A 629 -25.27 -9.06 -2.17
CA PHE A 629 -24.24 -8.54 -1.27
C PHE A 629 -24.68 -7.22 -0.62
N THR A 630 -25.87 -7.26 -0.01
CA THR A 630 -26.40 -6.18 0.82
C THR A 630 -25.96 -6.39 2.27
N MET A 631 -25.93 -5.30 3.07
CA MET A 631 -25.59 -5.40 4.50
C MET A 631 -26.51 -6.39 5.24
N GLU A 632 -27.80 -6.39 4.93
CA GLU A 632 -28.81 -7.25 5.53
C GLU A 632 -28.53 -8.74 5.28
N LYS A 633 -28.29 -9.12 4.02
CA LYS A 633 -28.04 -10.51 3.64
C LYS A 633 -26.71 -11.04 4.17
N ILE A 634 -25.66 -10.22 4.15
CA ILE A 634 -24.37 -10.61 4.73
C ILE A 634 -24.54 -10.89 6.22
N LYS A 635 -25.27 -10.01 6.94
CA LYS A 635 -25.55 -10.21 8.36
C LYS A 635 -26.35 -11.48 8.62
N GLU A 636 -27.41 -11.73 7.85
CA GLU A 636 -28.24 -12.94 7.94
C GLU A 636 -27.38 -14.22 7.78
N TYR A 637 -26.53 -14.27 6.75
CA TYR A 637 -25.68 -15.44 6.49
C TYR A 637 -24.54 -15.57 7.51
N ASP A 638 -23.96 -14.46 7.96
CA ASP A 638 -22.97 -14.47 9.05
C ASP A 638 -23.58 -15.03 10.34
N GLU A 639 -24.83 -14.68 10.66
CA GLU A 639 -25.56 -15.22 11.82
C GLU A 639 -25.87 -16.71 11.64
N LEU A 640 -26.29 -17.13 10.44
CA LEU A 640 -26.60 -18.53 10.13
C LEU A 640 -25.40 -19.47 10.28
N TYR A 641 -24.21 -19.03 9.87
CA TYR A 641 -22.99 -19.85 9.87
C TYR A 641 -22.01 -19.53 11.01
N GLY A 642 -22.25 -18.47 11.78
CA GLY A 642 -21.32 -17.90 12.77
C GLY A 642 -20.98 -18.82 13.95
N SER A 643 -21.74 -19.89 14.18
CA SER A 643 -21.42 -20.89 15.22
C SER A 643 -20.16 -21.71 14.89
N ASN A 644 -19.89 -21.95 13.60
CA ASN A 644 -18.81 -22.83 13.15
C ASN A 644 -17.74 -22.10 12.35
N TYR A 645 -18.08 -20.94 11.76
CA TYR A 645 -17.21 -20.20 10.85
C TYR A 645 -17.04 -18.76 11.31
N ILE A 646 -15.93 -18.14 10.89
CA ILE A 646 -15.66 -16.73 11.16
C ILE A 646 -16.58 -15.89 10.29
N ALA A 647 -17.38 -15.02 10.92
CA ALA A 647 -18.25 -14.06 10.25
C ALA A 647 -17.45 -12.90 9.61
N TYR A 648 -17.82 -12.51 8.39
CA TYR A 648 -17.17 -11.42 7.64
C TYR A 648 -17.30 -10.09 8.38
N LEU A 649 -18.52 -9.72 8.79
CA LEU A 649 -18.78 -8.47 9.49
C LEU A 649 -18.17 -8.44 10.89
N SER A 650 -18.01 -9.59 11.53
CA SER A 650 -17.32 -9.66 12.83
C SER A 650 -15.84 -9.29 12.71
N GLU A 651 -15.15 -9.75 11.65
CA GLU A 651 -13.74 -9.41 11.40
C GLU A 651 -13.59 -7.93 11.04
N TYR A 652 -14.49 -7.41 10.19
CA TYR A 652 -14.56 -5.98 9.87
C TYR A 652 -14.76 -5.12 11.13
N ASN A 653 -15.81 -5.41 11.93
CA ASN A 653 -16.16 -4.62 13.11
C ASN A 653 -15.07 -4.67 14.19
N LYS A 654 -14.40 -5.82 14.35
CA LYS A 654 -13.25 -5.95 15.28
C LYS A 654 -12.15 -4.96 14.92
N MET A 655 -11.77 -4.87 13.64
CA MET A 655 -10.75 -3.91 13.20
C MET A 655 -11.25 -2.46 13.27
N TYR A 656 -12.49 -2.19 12.85
CA TYR A 656 -13.04 -0.84 12.88
C TYR A 656 -13.10 -0.28 14.32
N ASN A 657 -13.65 -1.05 15.26
CA ASN A 657 -13.71 -0.67 16.68
C ASN A 657 -12.31 -0.51 17.29
N HIS A 658 -11.36 -1.35 16.86
CA HIS A 658 -9.98 -1.21 17.28
C HIS A 658 -9.39 0.14 16.83
N LEU A 659 -9.57 0.51 15.56
CA LEU A 659 -9.09 1.79 15.02
C LEU A 659 -9.70 3.01 15.74
N GLU A 660 -10.99 2.96 16.06
CA GLU A 660 -11.71 4.00 16.79
C GLU A 660 -11.18 4.18 18.23
N ASN A 661 -10.86 3.06 18.89
CA ASN A 661 -10.41 3.05 20.29
C ASN A 661 -8.89 3.15 20.49
N ILE A 662 -8.08 3.15 19.43
CA ILE A 662 -6.63 3.34 19.55
C ILE A 662 -6.31 4.68 20.23
N MET A 663 -5.45 4.65 21.25
CA MET A 663 -4.90 5.88 21.81
C MET A 663 -3.84 6.48 20.85
N PRO A 664 -3.98 7.73 20.39
CA PRO A 664 -3.05 8.33 19.44
C PRO A 664 -1.62 8.47 19.99
N ASP A 665 -0.64 8.47 19.09
CA ASP A 665 0.80 8.58 19.37
C ASP A 665 1.39 7.43 20.22
N THR A 666 0.65 6.36 20.52
CA THR A 666 1.15 5.23 21.32
C THR A 666 1.94 4.19 20.52
N LYS A 667 1.72 4.12 19.21
CA LYS A 667 2.35 3.13 18.33
C LYS A 667 3.46 3.74 17.49
N LYS A 668 4.53 2.97 17.31
CA LYS A 668 5.57 3.28 16.33
C LYS A 668 5.13 2.84 14.94
N GLN A 669 5.63 3.54 13.92
CA GLN A 669 5.32 3.25 12.52
C GLN A 669 5.65 1.81 12.12
N SER A 670 6.73 1.23 12.67
CA SER A 670 7.14 -0.16 12.40
C SER A 670 6.12 -1.21 12.87
N ASP A 671 5.43 -0.92 13.96
CA ASP A 671 4.48 -1.85 14.57
C ASP A 671 3.16 -1.83 13.80
N VAL A 672 2.74 -0.65 13.35
CA VAL A 672 1.56 -0.47 12.49
C VAL A 672 1.70 -1.20 11.17
N ILE A 673 2.88 -1.24 10.54
CA ILE A 673 3.06 -1.97 9.28
C ILE A 673 2.81 -3.47 9.47
N LYS A 674 3.23 -4.04 10.62
CA LYS A 674 3.00 -5.46 10.92
C LYS A 674 1.52 -5.76 11.16
N GLU A 675 0.85 -4.84 11.84
CA GLU A 675 -0.57 -4.92 12.19
C GLU A 675 -1.48 -4.74 10.98
N PHE A 676 -1.25 -3.72 10.14
CA PHE A 676 -2.02 -3.46 8.92
C PHE A 676 -2.01 -4.67 7.99
N ARG A 677 -0.83 -5.28 7.82
CA ARG A 677 -0.65 -6.41 6.90
C ARG A 677 -1.04 -7.75 7.53
N ASN A 678 -1.46 -7.78 8.80
CA ASN A 678 -1.72 -9.00 9.56
C ASN A 678 -0.66 -10.07 9.22
N ILE A 679 0.64 -9.70 9.28
CA ILE A 679 1.71 -10.48 8.64
C ILE A 679 1.82 -11.84 9.31
N ILE A 680 1.18 -12.85 8.71
CA ILE A 680 1.30 -14.26 9.06
C ILE A 680 2.38 -14.92 8.18
N SER A 681 3.09 -14.19 7.31
CA SER A 681 4.12 -14.75 6.42
C SER A 681 5.54 -14.33 6.77
N VAL A 682 6.45 -15.29 6.75
CA VAL A 682 7.90 -15.12 6.92
C VAL A 682 8.62 -15.38 5.60
N ARG A 683 9.69 -14.63 5.36
CA ARG A 683 10.60 -14.86 4.23
C ARG A 683 11.53 -16.02 4.57
N VAL A 684 11.66 -16.96 3.64
CA VAL A 684 12.48 -18.17 3.80
C VAL A 684 13.29 -18.45 2.54
N ILE A 685 14.36 -19.22 2.72
CA ILE A 685 15.09 -19.89 1.64
C ILE A 685 14.84 -21.40 1.80
N PRO A 686 14.34 -22.11 0.77
CA PRO A 686 14.25 -23.56 0.81
C PRO A 686 15.64 -24.20 0.89
N MET A 687 15.77 -25.28 1.67
CA MET A 687 17.07 -25.93 1.90
C MET A 687 17.75 -26.33 0.60
N SER A 688 17.01 -26.93 -0.34
CA SER A 688 17.60 -27.38 -1.61
C SER A 688 18.18 -26.25 -2.45
N ILE A 689 17.61 -25.04 -2.37
CA ILE A 689 18.16 -23.85 -3.03
C ILE A 689 19.38 -23.34 -2.28
N TYR A 690 19.31 -23.32 -0.94
CA TYR A 690 20.44 -22.90 -0.12
C TYR A 690 21.66 -23.80 -0.35
N GLU A 691 21.48 -25.12 -0.43
CA GLU A 691 22.55 -26.08 -0.71
C GLU A 691 23.10 -25.93 -2.15
N ASP A 692 22.23 -25.77 -3.16
CA ASP A 692 22.65 -25.60 -4.57
C ASP A 692 23.35 -24.26 -4.83
N LYS A 693 22.94 -23.19 -4.14
CA LYS A 693 23.46 -21.82 -4.34
C LYS A 693 24.30 -21.32 -3.18
N GLN A 694 24.81 -22.21 -2.33
CA GLN A 694 25.44 -21.84 -1.07
C GLN A 694 26.61 -20.86 -1.26
N GLU A 695 27.53 -21.18 -2.18
CA GLU A 695 28.70 -20.33 -2.45
C GLU A 695 28.31 -18.93 -2.89
N ASN A 696 27.37 -18.81 -3.84
CA ASN A 696 26.86 -17.53 -4.33
C ASN A 696 26.15 -16.74 -3.22
N ILE A 697 25.34 -17.40 -2.39
CA ILE A 697 24.66 -16.75 -1.26
C ILE A 697 25.69 -16.20 -0.26
N ILE A 698 26.73 -16.98 0.09
CA ILE A 698 27.78 -16.54 1.01
C ILE A 698 28.57 -15.38 0.41
N GLU A 699 28.95 -15.46 -0.86
CA GLU A 699 29.68 -14.41 -1.57
C GLU A 699 28.91 -13.08 -1.57
N ILE A 700 27.60 -13.11 -1.83
CA ILE A 700 26.73 -11.92 -1.75
C ILE A 700 26.72 -11.34 -0.33
N ILE A 701 26.66 -12.18 0.71
CA ILE A 701 26.62 -11.74 2.11
C ILE A 701 27.94 -11.09 2.51
N ASP A 702 29.06 -11.73 2.16
CA ASP A 702 30.40 -11.22 2.46
C ASP A 702 30.63 -9.85 1.77
N GLU A 703 30.20 -9.70 0.52
CA GLU A 703 30.28 -8.44 -0.22
C GLU A 703 29.42 -7.32 0.45
N ILE A 704 28.22 -7.67 0.93
CA ILE A 704 27.37 -6.74 1.69
C ILE A 704 28.07 -6.28 2.98
N GLU A 705 28.66 -7.22 3.73
CA GLU A 705 29.37 -6.91 4.98
C GLU A 705 30.61 -6.05 4.75
N GLU A 706 31.37 -6.34 3.70
CA GLU A 706 32.54 -5.54 3.33
C GLU A 706 32.15 -4.10 3.00
N LYS A 707 31.14 -3.91 2.13
CA LYS A 707 30.63 -2.59 1.78
C LYS A 707 30.07 -1.84 3.00
N ARG A 708 29.40 -2.53 3.94
CA ARG A 708 28.97 -1.94 5.23
C ARG A 708 30.14 -1.45 6.08
N LYS A 709 31.23 -2.23 6.17
CA LYS A 709 32.45 -1.83 6.89
C LYS A 709 33.09 -0.59 6.24
N LEU A 710 33.08 -0.49 4.90
CA LEU A 710 33.57 0.68 4.18
C LEU A 710 32.75 1.94 4.46
N ILE A 711 31.42 1.84 4.55
CA ILE A 711 30.53 2.98 4.91
C ILE A 711 30.89 3.58 6.27
N GLY A 712 31.23 2.73 7.25
CA GLY A 712 31.59 3.18 8.60
C GLY A 712 32.93 3.92 8.68
N LYS A 713 33.85 3.66 7.73
CA LYS A 713 35.20 4.26 7.69
C LYS A 713 35.29 5.54 6.86
N LYS A 714 34.42 5.69 5.85
CA LYS A 714 34.46 6.84 4.94
C LYS A 714 33.89 8.10 5.59
N VAL A 715 34.40 9.27 5.20
CA VAL A 715 33.88 10.58 5.65
C VAL A 715 32.91 11.13 4.62
N ASP A 716 33.23 11.00 3.33
CA ASP A 716 32.46 11.55 2.22
C ASP A 716 31.02 10.99 2.13
N ARG A 717 30.06 11.87 1.82
CA ARG A 717 28.62 11.56 1.76
C ARG A 717 28.25 10.88 0.46
N GLU A 718 28.86 11.26 -0.65
CA GLU A 718 28.57 10.74 -1.98
C GLU A 718 29.04 9.29 -2.11
N GLU A 719 30.27 9.00 -1.68
CA GLU A 719 30.79 7.63 -1.64
C GLU A 719 29.97 6.71 -0.72
N LYS A 720 29.43 7.24 0.40
CA LYS A 720 28.51 6.47 1.27
C LYS A 720 27.20 6.16 0.57
N GLN A 721 26.66 7.10 -0.19
CA GLN A 721 25.43 6.92 -0.95
C GLN A 721 25.60 5.87 -2.06
N LYS A 722 26.75 5.89 -2.75
CA LYS A 722 27.12 4.86 -3.73
C LYS A 722 27.18 3.46 -3.10
N LEU A 723 27.92 3.30 -2.01
CA LEU A 723 28.02 2.01 -1.31
C LEU A 723 26.66 1.49 -0.82
N ARG A 724 25.73 2.39 -0.43
CA ARG A 724 24.37 1.99 -0.06
C ARG A 724 23.59 1.45 -1.26
N ILE A 725 23.74 2.05 -2.45
CA ILE A 725 23.09 1.57 -3.68
C ILE A 725 23.64 0.19 -4.07
N ASP A 726 24.94 -0.02 -3.97
CA ASP A 726 25.54 -1.34 -4.21
C ASP A 726 24.96 -2.41 -3.26
N ILE A 727 24.84 -2.08 -1.97
CA ILE A 727 24.20 -2.98 -1.00
C ILE A 727 22.75 -3.29 -1.40
N LEU A 728 21.98 -2.30 -1.88
CA LEU A 728 20.63 -2.54 -2.36
C LEU A 728 20.59 -3.50 -3.57
N ARG A 729 21.53 -3.34 -4.52
CA ARG A 729 21.68 -4.26 -5.68
C ARG A 729 22.00 -5.68 -5.23
N LEU A 730 22.89 -5.85 -4.26
CA LEU A 730 23.23 -7.17 -3.69
C LEU A 730 22.07 -7.80 -2.93
N LYS A 731 21.33 -7.00 -2.16
CA LYS A 731 20.11 -7.45 -1.48
C LYS A 731 19.04 -7.90 -2.46
N ASP A 732 18.91 -7.25 -3.61
CA ASP A 732 17.99 -7.68 -4.65
C ASP A 732 18.39 -9.04 -5.24
N LYS A 733 19.67 -9.22 -5.58
CA LYS A 733 20.20 -10.53 -6.01
C LYS A 733 19.92 -11.63 -5.00
N PHE A 734 20.14 -11.36 -3.71
CA PHE A 734 19.83 -12.32 -2.64
C PHE A 734 18.33 -12.66 -2.56
N LYS A 735 17.43 -11.67 -2.71
CA LYS A 735 15.97 -11.88 -2.64
C LYS A 735 15.48 -12.86 -3.71
N GLN A 736 16.15 -12.96 -4.85
CA GLN A 736 15.79 -13.87 -5.95
C GLN A 736 15.70 -15.34 -5.48
N PHE A 737 16.49 -15.73 -4.48
CA PHE A 737 16.50 -17.09 -3.90
C PHE A 737 15.45 -17.33 -2.79
N THR A 738 14.65 -16.31 -2.46
CA THR A 738 13.72 -16.36 -1.32
C THR A 738 12.27 -16.50 -1.76
N LEU A 739 11.41 -16.95 -0.84
CA LEU A 739 9.95 -16.85 -0.98
C LEU A 739 9.28 -16.55 0.37
N ASN A 740 8.01 -16.16 0.33
CA ASN A 740 7.21 -15.95 1.54
C ASN A 740 6.32 -17.17 1.82
N ILE A 741 6.41 -17.71 3.04
CA ILE A 741 5.53 -18.78 3.53
C ILE A 741 4.84 -18.36 4.81
N SER A 742 3.66 -18.90 5.08
CA SER A 742 2.96 -18.57 6.33
C SER A 742 3.60 -19.26 7.53
N LEU A 743 3.52 -18.65 8.71
CA LEU A 743 4.11 -19.13 9.96
C LEU A 743 3.71 -20.56 10.31
N TYR A 744 2.47 -20.95 10.01
CA TYR A 744 1.98 -22.32 10.23
C TYR A 744 2.61 -23.36 9.29
N GLU A 745 3.27 -22.92 8.21
CA GLU A 745 3.94 -23.79 7.22
C GLU A 745 5.42 -23.97 7.51
N LEU A 746 6.03 -23.04 8.25
CA LEU A 746 7.47 -22.95 8.44
C LEU A 746 8.07 -24.26 8.98
N GLY A 747 7.32 -24.99 9.80
CA GLY A 747 7.78 -26.23 10.42
C GLY A 747 9.07 -26.04 11.24
N PRO A 748 9.78 -27.14 11.57
CA PRO A 748 11.14 -27.05 12.06
C PRO A 748 12.07 -26.52 10.94
N TYR A 749 12.96 -25.59 11.30
CA TYR A 749 13.94 -25.00 10.38
C TYR A 749 15.37 -25.37 10.79
N ARG A 750 16.27 -25.50 9.82
CA ARG A 750 17.67 -25.94 10.07
C ARG A 750 18.57 -24.83 10.59
N GLY A 751 18.32 -23.60 10.17
CA GLY A 751 19.20 -22.48 10.48
C GLY A 751 18.62 -21.14 10.13
N ILE A 752 19.40 -20.10 10.45
CA ILE A 752 19.09 -18.71 10.12
C ILE A 752 20.32 -18.15 9.41
N CYS A 753 20.08 -17.57 8.24
CA CYS A 753 21.03 -16.75 7.52
C CYS A 753 20.80 -15.28 7.92
N VAL A 754 21.85 -14.54 8.24
CA VAL A 754 21.74 -13.10 8.57
C VAL A 754 22.25 -12.31 7.39
N VAL A 755 21.38 -11.49 6.79
CA VAL A 755 21.73 -10.62 5.66
C VAL A 755 21.39 -9.19 6.04
N ASP A 756 22.39 -8.33 6.14
CA ASP A 756 22.19 -6.91 6.47
C ASP A 756 21.34 -6.68 7.75
N ASN A 757 21.63 -7.46 8.81
CA ASN A 757 20.88 -7.52 10.07
C ASN A 757 19.44 -8.07 9.98
N GLU A 758 19.00 -8.53 8.80
CA GLU A 758 17.74 -9.25 8.61
C GLU A 758 17.97 -10.76 8.83
N LYS A 759 17.20 -11.37 9.72
CA LYS A 759 17.25 -12.83 9.96
C LYS A 759 16.32 -13.53 8.95
N ILE A 760 16.90 -14.30 8.04
CA ILE A 760 16.20 -15.09 7.04
C ILE A 760 16.26 -16.56 7.42
N ILE A 761 15.12 -17.23 7.43
CA ILE A 761 15.03 -18.62 7.90
C ILE A 761 15.33 -19.57 6.74
N ILE A 762 16.18 -20.57 6.99
CA ILE A 762 16.44 -21.68 6.05
C ILE A 762 15.45 -22.79 6.37
N SER A 763 14.46 -22.97 5.51
CA SER A 763 13.36 -23.92 5.69
C SER A 763 13.79 -25.32 5.24
N ASN A 764 13.43 -26.35 6.00
CA ASN A 764 13.66 -27.76 5.62
C ASN A 764 12.78 -28.26 4.48
N LEU A 765 11.84 -27.43 4.01
CA LEU A 765 10.91 -27.82 2.96
C LEU A 765 11.62 -27.99 1.61
N LYS A 766 11.28 -29.06 0.89
CA LYS A 766 11.81 -29.34 -0.45
C LYS A 766 11.26 -28.33 -1.45
N TYR A 767 12.10 -27.95 -2.40
CA TYR A 767 11.73 -27.05 -3.49
C TYR A 767 12.06 -27.66 -4.84
N ASN A 768 11.16 -27.47 -5.81
CA ASN A 768 11.34 -27.86 -7.19
C ASN A 768 10.95 -26.68 -8.10
N LYS A 769 11.73 -26.40 -9.15
CA LYS A 769 11.49 -25.27 -10.06
C LYS A 769 10.13 -25.34 -10.81
N GLU A 770 9.63 -26.56 -11.04
CA GLU A 770 8.37 -26.82 -11.73
C GLU A 770 7.16 -26.71 -10.80
N TYR A 771 7.25 -27.27 -9.58
CA TYR A 771 6.15 -27.36 -8.61
C TYR A 771 6.18 -26.31 -7.49
N GLY A 772 7.31 -25.63 -7.29
CA GLY A 772 7.58 -24.73 -6.18
C GLY A 772 7.86 -25.48 -4.88
N LEU A 773 7.43 -24.92 -3.76
CA LEU A 773 7.64 -25.49 -2.43
C LEU A 773 6.70 -26.68 -2.15
N LEU A 774 7.27 -27.79 -1.68
CA LEU A 774 6.58 -29.04 -1.34
C LEU A 774 6.55 -29.24 0.18
N ARG A 775 5.48 -29.86 0.71
CA ARG A 775 5.36 -30.19 2.15
C ARG A 775 5.52 -31.68 2.41
N GLU A 776 6.40 -32.04 3.35
CA GLU A 776 6.82 -33.41 3.73
C GLU A 776 5.75 -34.34 4.35
N LYS A 777 4.45 -34.15 4.10
CA LYS A 777 3.52 -35.30 4.17
C LYS A 777 3.59 -36.12 2.88
N GLU A 778 4.81 -36.35 2.42
CA GLU A 778 5.20 -37.09 1.21
C GLU A 778 6.03 -38.31 1.64
N GLU A 779 5.52 -39.09 2.59
CA GLU A 779 5.89 -40.50 2.73
C GLU A 779 4.68 -41.36 2.33
N ASP A 780 4.98 -42.34 1.48
CA ASP A 780 4.14 -43.36 0.86
C ASP A 780 3.13 -42.94 -0.21
N THR A 781 3.58 -42.99 -1.47
CA THR A 781 3.19 -44.11 -2.36
C THR A 781 4.08 -44.15 -3.62
N GLY A 782 4.91 -45.20 -3.71
CA GLY A 782 5.22 -45.89 -4.96
C GLY A 782 6.34 -45.35 -5.87
N GLY A 783 7.51 -46.01 -5.83
CA GLY A 783 8.43 -46.03 -6.97
C GLY A 783 9.92 -45.98 -6.62
N LYS A 784 10.46 -47.05 -6.03
CA LYS A 784 11.89 -47.36 -6.21
C LYS A 784 12.10 -47.67 -7.69
N PHE A 785 12.91 -46.86 -8.39
CA PHE A 785 13.62 -47.32 -9.57
C PHE A 785 15.12 -47.19 -9.32
N ILE A 786 15.78 -48.32 -9.53
CA ILE A 786 17.23 -48.51 -9.68
C ILE A 786 17.68 -47.80 -10.95
#